data_AF-A0A914HUB3-F1
#
_entry.id   AF-A0A914HUB3-F1
#
_cell.length_a   1.000
_cell.length_b   1.000
_cell.length_c   1.000
_cell.angle_alpha   90.00
_cell.angle_beta   90.00
_cell.angle_gamma   90.00
#
_symmetry.space_group_name_H-M   'P 1'
#
loop_
_entity.id
_entity.type
_entity.pdbx_description
1 polymer ?
#
loop_
_entity_poly.entity_id
_entity_poly.type
_entity_poly.pdbx_seq_one_letter_code
_entity_poly.pdbx_strand_id
1 'polypeptide(L)'
;MSDKNLLHKLHAEKGAQKRWGKHDKRRASAINAINARWAKKHRDNEDDVALPPPDAGDDTSTAAPVPEIVEEPPATPALEFNFCPPPAEVTPPPTTPGEQPVEERLLELERQLRERDDTIGFLRLQLRNREAVIADLRSQLPSTSASTSSQITPTRGRPAKNVDELKRSARRELADKLVAVLDRDRSRSASRNGLERLHREVRHRFQHFTPLKKEAQPADEPMESEDALVILSLLGTQKAYRRLKRTFRLINHQFDVLPPIKKVIAIKRQICEPLHYQTVETPAGVGFFCADIEGALKFRLRSAKDNLKYIDPNVLLKLSGDFGQGFTKITISFGEAQRPNSPANNFVAAVFPAKDSRANMEVYGGTLWEQIGQLESLDGRRVKWFLGGDVSFVWGIVGHCGSARTSFPSPVCTCSRDQLLDEDMCRLRSVTETVQQAQQFEQAIQRGESATKALRSATMGIVKTPLLPAIDFDRIVLAPFHVFQGLGNALVRELERQTACETTVQQFLRSIGARREKFRKKDYTGNTIRKILLRAAEMVPLLTTEWPKTICMALAYLAKIQAFSKVQPLLPREVAELEDHMDNFKAFIVDQPQMRLLLSQKPKAHLLLVHFVPFARQHHFLGLMDEQGDEALHSVWRRLEQLWKTMPDVAQIRQQLEHQFIHNWLLDSGKLEEMELRRMETESTAELGEDRMDDEEDCFAEAG
;
A
#
# COMPACT_ATOMS: atom_id res chain seq x y z
N MET A 1 1.33 71.26 3.09
CA MET A 1 1.54 70.05 2.26
C MET A 1 2.92 69.40 2.42
N SER A 2 3.89 70.01 3.11
CA SER A 2 5.25 69.44 3.29
C SER A 2 5.30 68.17 4.17
N ASP A 3 4.56 68.11 5.29
CA ASP A 3 4.71 67.02 6.25
C ASP A 3 4.15 65.66 5.82
N LYS A 4 3.15 65.63 4.93
CA LYS A 4 2.56 64.36 4.47
C LYS A 4 3.52 63.56 3.57
N ASN A 5 4.35 64.24 2.79
CA ASN A 5 5.34 63.58 1.93
C ASN A 5 6.51 63.00 2.72
N LEU A 6 6.90 63.65 3.81
CA LEU A 6 7.94 63.14 4.71
C LEU A 6 7.48 61.84 5.41
N LEU A 7 6.22 61.80 5.86
CA LEU A 7 5.64 60.62 6.50
C LEU A 7 5.56 59.42 5.55
N HIS A 8 5.17 59.65 4.29
CA HIS A 8 5.11 58.59 3.27
C HIS A 8 6.49 57.99 2.95
N LYS A 9 7.54 58.81 2.85
CA LYS A 9 8.91 58.32 2.65
C LYS A 9 9.41 57.48 3.84
N LEU A 10 9.17 57.94 5.06
CA LEU A 10 9.51 57.19 6.29
C LEU A 10 8.79 55.83 6.38
N HIS A 11 7.54 55.75 5.96
CA HIS A 11 6.80 54.48 5.90
C HIS A 11 7.34 53.54 4.82
N ALA A 12 7.74 54.08 3.67
CA ALA A 12 8.32 53.30 2.58
C ALA A 12 9.69 52.70 2.97
N GLU A 13 10.56 53.48 3.61
CA GLU A 13 11.88 53.02 4.09
C GLU A 13 11.76 51.94 5.18
N LYS A 14 10.86 52.13 6.16
CA LYS A 14 10.57 51.08 7.17
C LYS A 14 10.01 49.80 6.56
N GLY A 15 9.22 49.93 5.48
CA GLY A 15 8.74 48.80 4.69
C GLY A 15 9.88 48.05 3.98
N ALA A 16 10.83 48.78 3.41
CA ALA A 16 12.01 48.21 2.74
C ALA A 16 12.93 47.48 3.72
N GLN A 17 13.27 48.09 4.87
CA GLN A 17 14.07 47.46 5.91
C GLN A 17 13.45 46.15 6.44
N LYS A 18 12.12 46.10 6.62
CA LYS A 18 11.41 44.85 7.00
C LYS A 18 11.48 43.76 5.92
N ARG A 19 11.51 44.13 4.64
CA ARG A 19 11.63 43.17 3.53
C ARG A 19 13.05 42.60 3.46
N TRP A 20 14.08 43.43 3.59
CA TRP A 20 15.48 42.96 3.64
C TRP A 20 15.76 42.07 4.84
N GLY A 21 15.29 42.43 6.04
CA GLY A 21 15.42 41.54 7.21
C GLY A 21 14.73 40.18 7.07
N LYS A 22 13.62 40.08 6.31
CA LYS A 22 12.99 38.79 5.96
C LYS A 22 13.80 38.01 4.91
N HIS A 23 14.46 38.70 3.99
CA HIS A 23 15.32 38.09 2.99
C HIS A 23 16.57 37.47 3.64
N ASP A 24 17.25 38.17 4.54
CA ASP A 24 18.45 37.67 5.24
C ASP A 24 18.13 36.44 6.12
N LYS A 25 16.97 36.42 6.78
CA LYS A 25 16.53 35.24 7.54
C LYS A 25 16.24 34.02 6.66
N ARG A 26 15.71 34.23 5.45
CA ARG A 26 15.51 33.14 4.49
C ARG A 26 16.83 32.63 3.94
N ARG A 27 17.80 33.52 3.68
CA ARG A 27 19.13 33.14 3.21
C ARG A 27 19.93 32.37 4.27
N ALA A 28 19.88 32.81 5.53
CA ALA A 28 20.47 32.10 6.65
C ALA A 28 19.85 30.70 6.86
N SER A 29 18.52 30.58 6.74
CA SER A 29 17.83 29.28 6.81
C SER A 29 18.21 28.35 5.65
N ALA A 30 18.44 28.87 4.45
CA ALA A 30 18.89 28.10 3.30
C ALA A 30 20.33 27.59 3.47
N ILE A 31 21.26 28.42 3.97
CA ILE A 31 22.66 28.02 4.22
C ILE A 31 22.73 26.93 5.30
N ASN A 32 21.92 27.03 6.36
CA ASN A 32 21.89 26.01 7.41
C ASN A 32 21.29 24.68 6.92
N ALA A 33 20.30 24.72 6.03
CA ALA A 33 19.77 23.51 5.40
C ALA A 33 20.80 22.85 4.46
N ILE A 34 21.69 23.62 3.84
CA ILE A 34 22.80 23.09 3.02
C ILE A 34 23.86 22.44 3.93
N ASN A 35 24.28 23.13 5.00
CA ASN A 35 25.23 22.59 5.99
C ASN A 35 24.74 21.27 6.62
N ALA A 36 23.43 21.16 6.92
CA ALA A 36 22.83 19.92 7.44
C ALA A 36 22.84 18.77 6.42
N ARG A 37 22.70 19.07 5.13
CA ARG A 37 22.79 18.05 4.06
C ARG A 37 24.22 17.58 3.84
N TRP A 38 25.21 18.46 3.96
CA TRP A 38 26.62 18.10 3.81
C TRP A 38 27.15 17.32 5.02
N ALA A 39 26.76 17.70 6.24
CA ALA A 39 27.11 16.95 7.44
C ALA A 39 26.46 15.55 7.49
N LYS A 40 25.28 15.38 6.89
CA LYS A 40 24.69 14.04 6.70
C LYS A 40 25.48 13.21 5.68
N LYS A 41 25.90 13.82 4.56
CA LYS A 41 26.73 13.17 3.54
C LYS A 41 28.11 12.73 4.08
N HIS A 42 28.74 13.51 4.97
CA HIS A 42 30.00 13.14 5.62
C HIS A 42 29.86 11.92 6.55
N ARG A 43 28.76 11.81 7.32
CA ARG A 43 28.49 10.62 8.15
C ARG A 43 28.11 9.40 7.32
N ASP A 44 27.29 9.57 6.30
CA ASP A 44 26.92 8.46 5.41
C ASP A 44 28.13 7.95 4.59
N ASN A 45 29.26 8.68 4.52
CA ASN A 45 30.50 8.24 3.88
C ASN A 45 31.55 7.69 4.88
N GLU A 46 31.52 8.09 6.15
CA GLU A 46 32.44 7.62 7.20
C GLU A 46 32.16 6.17 7.63
N ASP A 47 30.92 5.68 7.48
CA ASP A 47 30.56 4.28 7.77
C ASP A 47 30.90 3.28 6.63
N ASP A 48 31.34 3.75 5.45
CA ASP A 48 31.53 2.91 4.25
C ASP A 48 32.98 2.90 3.66
N VAL A 49 34.00 3.56 4.27
CA VAL A 49 35.41 3.49 3.78
C VAL A 49 36.44 3.42 4.92
N ALA A 50 36.70 2.22 5.44
CA ALA A 50 37.96 1.91 6.13
C ALA A 50 38.39 0.47 5.80
N LEU A 51 38.97 0.30 4.60
CA LEU A 51 39.92 -0.78 4.33
C LEU A 51 41.33 -0.18 4.47
N PRO A 52 42.28 -0.82 5.16
CA PRO A 52 43.68 -0.46 5.00
C PRO A 52 44.19 -0.95 3.63
N PRO A 53 45.18 -0.25 3.03
CA PRO A 53 45.83 -0.71 1.80
C PRO A 53 46.63 -2.00 2.07
N PRO A 54 46.91 -2.82 1.04
CA PRO A 54 47.78 -3.97 1.17
C PRO A 54 49.23 -3.48 1.37
N ASP A 55 49.84 -3.84 2.50
CA ASP A 55 51.27 -3.66 2.71
C ASP A 55 52.05 -4.59 1.75
N ALA A 56 52.88 -3.96 0.92
CA ALA A 56 54.08 -4.59 0.37
C ALA A 56 54.96 -4.96 1.58
N GLY A 57 55.32 -6.22 1.78
CA GLY A 57 56.35 -6.87 0.98
C GLY A 57 57.71 -6.44 1.52
N ASP A 58 58.19 -7.10 2.57
CA ASP A 58 59.61 -7.09 2.89
C ASP A 58 60.07 -8.51 3.25
N ASP A 59 61.01 -8.97 2.44
CA ASP A 59 61.71 -10.24 2.53
C ASP A 59 62.62 -10.26 3.75
N THR A 60 62.70 -11.41 4.44
CA THR A 60 63.95 -12.07 4.85
C THR A 60 63.62 -13.19 5.83
N SER A 61 64.10 -14.40 5.56
CA SER A 61 64.76 -15.30 6.53
C SER A 61 64.69 -16.77 6.09
N THR A 62 65.79 -17.20 5.47
CA THR A 62 66.50 -18.49 5.59
C THR A 62 65.79 -19.85 5.47
N ALA A 63 66.23 -20.60 4.45
CA ALA A 63 66.31 -22.07 4.40
C ALA A 63 67.09 -22.64 5.62
N ALA A 64 66.96 -23.88 6.11
CA ALA A 64 66.69 -25.22 5.55
C ALA A 64 66.29 -26.17 6.74
N PRO A 65 66.29 -27.52 6.69
CA PRO A 65 66.31 -28.48 5.57
C PRO A 65 65.16 -29.53 5.62
N VAL A 66 65.05 -30.26 4.52
CA VAL A 66 64.21 -31.46 4.30
C VAL A 66 64.71 -32.65 5.16
N PRO A 67 63.78 -33.49 5.67
CA PRO A 67 64.03 -34.92 5.67
C PRO A 67 62.88 -35.73 5.07
N GLU A 68 63.25 -36.52 4.06
CA GLU A 68 63.05 -37.97 3.90
C GLU A 68 61.71 -38.63 4.33
N ILE A 69 60.97 -39.03 3.28
CA ILE A 69 60.23 -40.28 3.04
C ILE A 69 60.33 -41.35 4.14
N VAL A 70 59.18 -41.83 4.66
CA VAL A 70 58.60 -43.22 4.72
C VAL A 70 57.38 -43.08 5.68
N GLU A 71 56.11 -43.36 5.32
CA GLU A 71 55.40 -44.66 5.47
C GLU A 71 53.95 -44.53 4.96
N GLU A 72 53.45 -45.61 4.35
CA GLU A 72 52.07 -45.79 3.88
C GLU A 72 51.07 -45.85 5.06
N PRO A 73 49.88 -45.24 4.97
CA PRO A 73 48.82 -45.50 5.93
C PRO A 73 48.09 -46.82 5.58
N PRO A 74 47.70 -47.62 6.59
CA PRO A 74 47.06 -48.91 6.38
C PRO A 74 45.62 -48.76 5.85
N ALA A 75 45.22 -49.76 5.08
CA ALA A 75 43.88 -49.92 4.51
C ALA A 75 42.78 -49.73 5.56
N THR A 76 41.87 -48.80 5.27
CA THR A 76 40.61 -48.63 6.00
C THR A 76 39.70 -49.82 5.65
N PRO A 77 39.12 -50.53 6.63
CA PRO A 77 38.21 -51.64 6.34
C PRO A 77 36.91 -51.12 5.71
N ALA A 78 36.42 -51.87 4.73
CA ALA A 78 35.15 -51.63 4.06
C ALA A 78 34.01 -51.49 5.09
N LEU A 79 33.42 -50.30 5.15
CA LEU A 79 32.16 -50.05 5.82
C LEU A 79 31.05 -50.66 4.95
N GLU A 80 30.58 -51.84 5.36
CA GLU A 80 29.35 -52.44 4.85
C GLU A 80 28.19 -51.47 5.11
N PHE A 81 27.66 -50.89 4.03
CA PHE A 81 26.40 -50.17 4.05
C PHE A 81 25.27 -51.18 4.31
N ASN A 82 24.86 -51.30 5.57
CA ASN A 82 23.58 -51.90 5.91
C ASN A 82 22.47 -51.02 5.34
N PHE A 83 21.82 -51.51 4.28
CA PHE A 83 20.57 -50.96 3.78
C PHE A 83 19.54 -50.97 4.91
N CYS A 84 19.13 -49.77 5.33
CA CYS A 84 17.95 -49.60 6.15
C CYS A 84 16.74 -50.07 5.33
N PRO A 85 15.89 -50.99 5.84
CA PRO A 85 14.67 -51.35 5.15
C PRO A 85 13.77 -50.11 4.99
N PRO A 86 12.99 -50.02 3.90
CA PRO A 86 12.09 -48.89 3.68
C PRO A 86 11.12 -48.74 4.86
N PRO A 87 10.79 -47.51 5.27
CA PRO A 87 9.79 -47.29 6.30
C PRO A 87 8.47 -47.91 5.84
N ALA A 88 7.86 -48.72 6.73
CA ALA A 88 6.55 -49.30 6.52
C ALA A 88 5.55 -48.21 6.10
N GLU A 89 4.72 -48.51 5.09
CA GLU A 89 3.60 -47.69 4.67
C GLU A 89 2.79 -47.28 5.89
N VAL A 90 2.87 -45.99 6.24
CA VAL A 90 1.96 -45.37 7.17
C VAL A 90 0.64 -45.25 6.43
N THR A 91 -0.24 -46.22 6.65
CA THR A 91 -1.65 -46.10 6.28
C THR A 91 -2.21 -44.82 6.90
N PRO A 92 -2.77 -43.89 6.10
CA PRO A 92 -3.37 -42.68 6.63
C PRO A 92 -4.49 -43.04 7.62
N PRO A 93 -4.69 -42.22 8.68
CA PRO A 93 -5.78 -42.45 9.62
C PRO A 93 -7.12 -42.50 8.87
N PRO A 94 -8.07 -43.35 9.30
CA PRO A 94 -9.37 -43.45 8.66
C PRO A 94 -10.04 -42.08 8.63
N THR A 95 -10.31 -41.60 7.42
CA THR A 95 -11.12 -40.41 7.16
C THR A 95 -12.43 -40.51 7.93
N THR A 96 -12.75 -39.45 8.67
CA THR A 96 -14.02 -39.33 9.38
C THR A 96 -15.17 -39.45 8.36
N PRO A 97 -16.14 -40.36 8.54
CA PRO A 97 -17.21 -40.54 7.56
C PRO A 97 -18.08 -39.29 7.53
N GLY A 98 -17.94 -38.49 6.46
CA GLY A 98 -18.78 -37.31 6.21
C GLY A 98 -18.08 -36.10 5.57
N GLU A 99 -16.75 -36.05 5.50
CA GLU A 99 -16.06 -34.95 4.83
C GLU A 99 -15.80 -35.29 3.35
N GLN A 100 -16.45 -34.56 2.44
CA GLN A 100 -16.14 -34.61 1.02
C GLN A 100 -14.69 -34.17 0.77
N PRO A 101 -13.94 -34.84 -0.13
CA PRO A 101 -12.61 -34.40 -0.53
C PRO A 101 -12.59 -32.94 -0.96
N VAL A 102 -11.55 -32.19 -0.58
CA VAL A 102 -11.39 -30.76 -0.89
C VAL A 102 -11.53 -30.49 -2.40
N GLU A 103 -11.05 -31.42 -3.24
CA GLU A 103 -11.15 -31.35 -4.70
C GLU A 103 -12.60 -31.42 -5.20
N GLU A 104 -13.45 -32.23 -4.57
CA GLU A 104 -14.87 -32.35 -4.93
C GLU A 104 -15.65 -31.08 -4.54
N ARG A 105 -15.29 -30.45 -3.41
CA ARG A 105 -15.80 -29.13 -3.00
C ARG A 105 -15.37 -28.01 -3.96
N LEU A 106 -14.13 -28.03 -4.45
CA LEU A 106 -13.64 -27.03 -5.41
C LEU A 106 -14.34 -27.19 -6.78
N LEU A 107 -14.54 -28.42 -7.25
CA LEU A 107 -15.29 -28.72 -8.48
C LEU A 107 -16.75 -28.25 -8.38
N GLU A 108 -17.41 -28.47 -7.24
CA GLU A 108 -18.78 -27.98 -7.01
C GLU A 108 -18.85 -26.45 -6.96
N LEU A 109 -17.84 -25.79 -6.36
CA LEU A 109 -17.75 -24.32 -6.36
C LEU A 109 -17.56 -23.77 -7.79
N GLU A 110 -16.73 -24.42 -8.60
CA GLU A 110 -16.55 -24.06 -10.01
C GLU A 110 -17.83 -24.25 -10.83
N ARG A 111 -18.61 -25.31 -10.54
CA ARG A 111 -19.92 -25.54 -11.19
C ARG A 111 -20.90 -24.42 -10.84
N GLN A 112 -20.98 -24.06 -9.56
CA GLN A 112 -21.85 -22.97 -9.09
C GLN A 112 -21.42 -21.60 -9.65
N LEU A 113 -20.11 -21.35 -9.82
CA LEU A 113 -19.62 -20.14 -10.48
C LEU A 113 -19.99 -20.09 -11.96
N ARG A 114 -19.88 -21.21 -12.69
CA ARG A 114 -20.33 -21.31 -14.10
C ARG A 114 -21.82 -21.01 -14.26
N GLU A 115 -22.67 -21.59 -13.41
CA GLU A 115 -24.12 -21.33 -13.43
C GLU A 115 -24.46 -19.85 -13.16
N ARG A 116 -23.70 -19.18 -12.29
CA ARG A 116 -23.85 -17.73 -12.03
C ARG A 116 -23.37 -16.88 -13.18
N ASP A 117 -22.24 -17.23 -13.82
CA ASP A 117 -21.73 -16.52 -15.00
C ASP A 117 -22.68 -16.65 -16.20
N ASP A 118 -23.28 -17.81 -16.41
CA ASP A 118 -24.33 -18.02 -17.42
C ASP A 118 -25.58 -17.20 -17.13
N THR A 119 -25.97 -17.10 -15.84
CA THR A 119 -27.07 -16.24 -15.40
C THR A 119 -26.76 -14.76 -15.64
N ILE A 120 -25.53 -14.31 -15.37
CA ILE A 120 -25.08 -12.93 -15.64
C ILE A 120 -25.04 -12.67 -17.15
N GLY A 121 -24.58 -13.64 -17.95
CA GLY A 121 -24.60 -13.59 -19.41
C GLY A 121 -26.01 -13.44 -19.96
N PHE A 122 -26.96 -14.23 -19.46
CA PHE A 122 -28.39 -14.15 -19.80
C PHE A 122 -28.99 -12.79 -19.43
N LEU A 123 -28.69 -12.26 -18.24
CA LEU A 123 -29.17 -10.94 -17.81
C LEU A 123 -28.58 -9.79 -18.64
N ARG A 124 -27.30 -9.89 -19.06
CA ARG A 124 -26.68 -8.92 -19.99
C ARG A 124 -27.32 -8.96 -21.37
N LEU A 125 -27.69 -10.15 -21.86
CA LEU A 125 -28.42 -10.31 -23.12
C LEU A 125 -29.83 -9.70 -23.04
N GLN A 126 -30.54 -9.94 -21.93
CA GLN A 126 -31.83 -9.32 -21.64
C GLN A 126 -31.75 -7.78 -21.60
N LEU A 127 -30.70 -7.23 -20.98
CA LEU A 127 -30.45 -5.78 -20.93
C LEU A 127 -30.19 -5.21 -22.33
N ARG A 128 -29.32 -5.83 -23.15
CA ARG A 128 -29.08 -5.39 -24.54
C ARG A 128 -30.34 -5.42 -25.39
N ASN A 129 -31.17 -6.46 -25.24
CA ASN A 129 -32.45 -6.54 -25.95
C ASN A 129 -33.40 -5.44 -25.50
N ARG A 130 -33.41 -5.07 -24.22
CA ARG A 130 -34.19 -3.95 -23.69
C ARG A 130 -33.70 -2.60 -24.22
N GLU A 131 -32.39 -2.40 -24.27
CA GLU A 131 -31.79 -1.18 -24.82
C GLU A 131 -32.07 -1.03 -26.32
N ALA A 132 -32.01 -2.13 -27.08
CA ALA A 132 -32.40 -2.15 -28.48
C ALA A 132 -33.89 -1.79 -28.69
N VAL A 133 -34.78 -2.33 -27.85
CA VAL A 133 -36.22 -1.97 -27.88
C VAL A 133 -36.45 -0.50 -27.50
N ILE A 134 -35.70 0.03 -26.52
CA ILE A 134 -35.80 1.45 -26.13
C ILE A 134 -35.27 2.35 -27.25
N ALA A 135 -34.21 1.95 -27.95
CA ALA A 135 -33.67 2.69 -29.09
C ALA A 135 -34.66 2.70 -30.28
N ASP A 136 -35.31 1.57 -30.56
CA ASP A 136 -36.35 1.46 -31.59
C ASP A 136 -37.61 2.26 -31.24
N LEU A 137 -38.04 2.25 -29.98
CA LEU A 137 -39.16 3.10 -29.52
C LEU A 137 -38.81 4.60 -29.60
N ARG A 138 -37.54 4.97 -29.44
CA ARG A 138 -37.07 6.36 -29.58
C ARG A 138 -36.98 6.78 -31.04
N SER A 139 -36.61 5.89 -31.96
CA SER A 139 -36.57 6.20 -33.39
C SER A 139 -37.97 6.32 -34.00
N GLN A 140 -38.99 5.73 -33.37
CA GLN A 140 -40.39 5.79 -33.80
C GLN A 140 -41.18 6.98 -33.24
N LEU A 141 -40.58 7.82 -32.38
CA LEU A 141 -41.24 9.00 -31.82
C LEU A 141 -41.09 10.23 -32.75
N PRO A 142 -42.18 10.79 -33.30
CA PRO A 142 -42.11 12.00 -34.12
C PRO A 142 -41.76 13.23 -33.28
N SER A 143 -40.86 14.06 -33.77
CA SER A 143 -40.51 15.36 -33.18
C SER A 143 -41.63 16.37 -33.43
N THR A 144 -42.61 16.43 -32.52
CA THR A 144 -43.62 17.50 -32.52
C THR A 144 -43.47 18.41 -31.33
N SER A 145 -43.15 19.67 -31.62
CA SER A 145 -43.39 20.82 -30.76
C SER A 145 -44.91 21.10 -30.72
N ALA A 146 -45.45 21.26 -29.50
CA ALA A 146 -46.54 22.17 -29.11
C ALA A 146 -47.41 21.63 -27.97
N SER A 147 -47.71 22.59 -27.09
CA SER A 147 -48.71 22.72 -26.03
C SER A 147 -49.80 21.65 -25.78
N THR A 148 -50.14 21.65 -24.48
CA THR A 148 -51.44 21.41 -23.82
C THR A 148 -51.79 20.04 -23.23
N SER A 149 -52.13 20.13 -21.94
CA SER A 149 -53.28 19.49 -21.27
C SER A 149 -53.14 18.06 -20.76
N SER A 150 -52.89 17.99 -19.44
CA SER A 150 -53.36 17.03 -18.44
C SER A 150 -53.99 15.71 -18.92
N GLN A 151 -53.36 14.59 -18.56
CA GLN A 151 -54.03 13.44 -17.95
C GLN A 151 -52.99 12.65 -17.11
N ILE A 152 -53.19 12.62 -15.79
CA ILE A 152 -52.36 11.88 -14.84
C ILE A 152 -52.91 10.45 -14.77
N THR A 153 -52.16 9.47 -15.28
CA THR A 153 -52.38 8.05 -14.96
C THR A 153 -51.79 7.72 -13.59
N PRO A 154 -52.52 6.98 -12.71
CA PRO A 154 -52.05 6.67 -11.38
C PRO A 154 -50.96 5.59 -11.43
N THR A 155 -49.74 5.96 -11.08
CA THR A 155 -48.64 5.01 -10.90
C THR A 155 -48.92 4.13 -9.68
N ARG A 156 -48.82 2.81 -9.87
CA ARG A 156 -48.92 1.79 -8.83
C ARG A 156 -48.04 2.19 -7.63
N GLY A 157 -48.70 2.43 -6.49
CA GLY A 157 -48.05 2.86 -5.26
C GLY A 157 -46.99 1.86 -4.81
N ARG A 158 -45.76 2.35 -4.64
CA ARG A 158 -44.76 1.65 -3.81
C ARG A 158 -45.33 1.52 -2.40
N PRO A 159 -45.13 0.38 -1.71
CA PRO A 159 -45.55 0.24 -0.33
C PRO A 159 -44.95 1.39 0.50
N ALA A 160 -45.80 2.02 1.31
CA ALA A 160 -45.41 3.15 2.15
C ALA A 160 -44.29 2.68 3.10
N LYS A 161 -43.07 3.15 2.84
CA LYS A 161 -41.97 3.00 3.81
C LYS A 161 -42.40 3.67 5.11
N ASN A 162 -42.06 3.05 6.24
CA ASN A 162 -42.33 3.62 7.56
C ASN A 162 -41.73 5.04 7.62
N VAL A 163 -42.48 6.00 8.17
CA VAL A 163 -42.05 7.40 8.34
C VAL A 163 -40.68 7.49 9.03
N ASP A 164 -40.39 6.59 9.97
CA ASP A 164 -39.10 6.54 10.66
C ASP A 164 -37.97 6.07 9.75
N GLU A 165 -38.25 5.16 8.82
CA GLU A 165 -37.29 4.68 7.83
C GLU A 165 -36.98 5.77 6.79
N LEU A 166 -37.99 6.53 6.37
CA LEU A 166 -37.84 7.70 5.51
C LEU A 166 -37.03 8.82 6.18
N LYS A 167 -37.31 9.12 7.46
CA LYS A 167 -36.55 10.08 8.25
C LYS A 167 -35.08 9.64 8.42
N ARG A 168 -34.84 8.36 8.74
CA ARG A 168 -33.48 7.78 8.81
C ARG A 168 -32.76 7.87 7.46
N SER A 169 -33.45 7.55 6.36
CA SER A 169 -32.90 7.65 5.00
C SER A 169 -32.50 9.09 4.64
N ALA A 170 -33.35 10.07 4.94
CA ALA A 170 -33.05 11.48 4.66
C ALA A 170 -31.90 12.04 5.51
N ARG A 171 -31.78 11.63 6.77
CA ARG A 171 -30.64 11.97 7.65
C ARG A 171 -29.33 11.39 7.12
N ARG A 172 -29.35 10.13 6.68
CA ARG A 172 -28.20 9.47 6.05
C ARG A 172 -27.80 10.17 4.75
N GLU A 173 -28.76 10.46 3.87
CA GLU A 173 -28.50 11.20 2.62
C GLU A 173 -27.84 12.56 2.88
N LEU A 174 -28.27 13.26 3.94
CA LEU A 174 -27.66 14.52 4.34
C LEU A 174 -26.22 14.35 4.87
N ALA A 175 -25.99 13.31 5.69
CA ALA A 175 -24.66 12.95 6.16
C ALA A 175 -23.73 12.65 4.97
N ASP A 176 -24.22 11.90 4.00
CA ASP A 176 -23.50 11.49 2.80
C ASP A 176 -23.16 12.69 1.91
N LYS A 177 -24.12 13.59 1.66
CA LYS A 177 -23.87 14.84 0.92
C LYS A 177 -22.80 15.68 1.59
N LEU A 178 -22.82 15.74 2.92
CA LEU A 178 -21.84 16.49 3.69
C LEU A 178 -20.45 15.84 3.60
N VAL A 179 -20.39 14.51 3.74
CA VAL A 179 -19.18 13.72 3.59
C VAL A 179 -18.60 13.89 2.20
N ALA A 180 -19.40 13.78 1.14
CA ALA A 180 -18.94 13.93 -0.24
C ALA A 180 -18.31 15.32 -0.47
N VAL A 181 -18.93 16.37 0.09
CA VAL A 181 -18.38 17.73 0.08
C VAL A 181 -17.06 17.80 0.87
N LEU A 182 -17.00 17.18 2.05
CA LEU A 182 -15.78 17.10 2.87
C LEU A 182 -14.65 16.34 2.18
N ASP A 183 -14.97 15.24 1.48
CA ASP A 183 -14.01 14.35 0.83
C ASP A 183 -13.45 14.97 -0.46
N ARG A 184 -14.30 15.62 -1.27
CA ARG A 184 -13.89 16.41 -2.45
C ARG A 184 -12.91 17.52 -2.06
N ASP A 185 -13.16 18.20 -0.95
CA ASP A 185 -12.26 19.23 -0.41
C ASP A 185 -11.10 18.67 0.42
N ARG A 186 -11.03 17.36 0.69
CA ARG A 186 -10.07 16.72 1.62
C ARG A 186 -8.61 16.86 1.19
N SER A 187 -8.34 17.02 -0.10
CA SER A 187 -7.01 17.34 -0.62
C SER A 187 -6.60 18.81 -0.39
N ARG A 188 -7.57 19.70 -0.13
CA ARG A 188 -7.42 21.17 -0.02
C ARG A 188 -7.71 21.71 1.40
N SER A 189 -8.36 20.92 2.26
CA SER A 189 -8.92 21.30 3.57
C SER A 189 -7.91 21.41 4.71
N ALA A 190 -6.67 20.95 4.53
CA ALA A 190 -5.62 21.11 5.55
C ALA A 190 -5.22 22.58 5.80
N SER A 191 -5.63 23.51 4.94
CA SER A 191 -5.43 24.95 5.12
C SER A 191 -6.63 25.62 5.77
N ARG A 192 -6.40 26.70 6.53
CA ARG A 192 -7.47 27.55 7.11
C ARG A 192 -8.48 28.00 6.04
N ASN A 193 -8.00 28.29 4.83
CA ASN A 193 -8.82 28.70 3.69
C ASN A 193 -9.71 27.56 3.16
N GLY A 194 -9.26 26.31 3.25
CA GLY A 194 -10.04 25.14 2.86
C GLY A 194 -11.28 24.95 3.73
N LEU A 195 -11.16 25.14 5.05
CA LEU A 195 -12.32 25.08 5.96
C LEU A 195 -13.34 26.20 5.71
N GLU A 196 -12.86 27.42 5.41
CA GLU A 196 -13.73 28.55 5.08
C GLU A 196 -14.43 28.37 3.73
N ARG A 197 -13.78 27.73 2.76
CA ARG A 197 -14.37 27.34 1.48
C ARG A 197 -15.42 26.25 1.67
N LEU A 198 -15.11 25.19 2.41
CA LEU A 198 -16.06 24.15 2.79
C LEU A 198 -17.30 24.75 3.46
N HIS A 199 -17.12 25.67 4.41
CA HIS A 199 -18.24 26.37 5.02
C HIS A 199 -19.10 27.14 4.01
N ARG A 200 -18.48 27.77 3.01
CA ARG A 200 -19.20 28.46 1.92
C ARG A 200 -19.94 27.46 1.02
N GLU A 201 -19.31 26.35 0.66
CA GLU A 201 -19.89 25.28 -0.16
C GLU A 201 -21.11 24.65 0.54
N VAL A 202 -20.94 24.27 1.80
CA VAL A 202 -22.03 23.76 2.65
C VAL A 202 -23.14 24.80 2.75
N ARG A 203 -22.81 26.06 3.07
CA ARG A 203 -23.82 27.13 3.11
C ARG A 203 -24.55 27.26 1.78
N HIS A 204 -23.85 27.33 0.66
CA HIS A 204 -24.43 27.46 -0.68
C HIS A 204 -25.36 26.30 -1.02
N ARG A 205 -24.92 25.05 -0.83
CA ARG A 205 -25.73 23.86 -1.11
C ARG A 205 -26.96 23.75 -0.22
N PHE A 206 -26.88 24.22 1.03
CA PHE A 206 -28.00 24.14 1.98
C PHE A 206 -28.88 25.39 2.01
N GLN A 207 -28.45 26.51 1.43
CA GLN A 207 -29.24 27.75 1.37
C GLN A 207 -30.49 27.60 0.49
N HIS A 208 -30.45 26.69 -0.49
CA HIS A 208 -31.60 26.37 -1.36
C HIS A 208 -32.40 25.16 -0.86
N PHE A 209 -32.02 24.56 0.27
CA PHE A 209 -32.76 23.46 0.87
C PHE A 209 -34.02 24.01 1.54
N THR A 210 -35.04 24.26 0.72
CA THR A 210 -36.36 24.66 1.19
C THR A 210 -36.97 23.41 1.84
N PRO A 211 -37.29 23.40 3.14
CA PRO A 211 -37.89 22.23 3.77
C PRO A 211 -39.17 21.88 2.99
N LEU A 212 -39.18 20.68 2.42
CA LEU A 212 -40.33 20.14 1.69
C LEU A 212 -41.52 20.09 2.65
N LYS A 213 -42.42 21.08 2.51
CA LYS A 213 -43.70 21.29 3.23
C LYS A 213 -43.58 21.58 4.74
N LYS A 214 -44.39 22.54 5.20
CA LYS A 214 -44.59 22.96 6.60
C LYS A 214 -45.03 21.84 7.57
N GLU A 215 -45.29 20.64 7.07
CA GLU A 215 -45.76 19.48 7.85
C GLU A 215 -44.64 18.50 8.20
N ALA A 216 -43.44 18.65 7.62
CA ALA A 216 -42.28 17.86 8.05
C ALA A 216 -41.86 18.36 9.44
N GLN A 217 -42.33 17.67 10.49
CA GLN A 217 -41.85 17.87 11.85
C GLN A 217 -40.31 17.94 11.83
N PRO A 218 -39.70 18.89 12.58
CA PRO A 218 -38.25 18.95 12.68
C PRO A 218 -37.72 17.55 12.96
N ALA A 219 -36.60 17.20 12.33
CA ALA A 219 -35.94 15.94 12.60
C ALA A 219 -35.49 15.96 14.08
N ASP A 220 -36.35 15.52 15.00
CA ASP A 220 -36.18 15.71 16.44
C ASP A 220 -34.99 14.93 17.01
N GLU A 221 -34.44 13.98 16.26
CA GLU A 221 -33.28 13.21 16.69
C GLU A 221 -32.05 13.54 15.83
N PRO A 222 -30.90 13.81 16.50
CA PRO A 222 -29.62 14.01 15.82
C PRO A 222 -29.17 12.72 15.13
N MET A 223 -28.25 12.88 14.17
CA MET A 223 -27.46 11.79 13.59
C MET A 223 -26.84 10.93 14.69
N GLU A 224 -26.75 9.62 14.42
CA GLU A 224 -26.09 8.69 15.32
C GLU A 224 -24.65 9.10 15.59
N SER A 225 -24.20 8.86 16.81
CA SER A 225 -22.87 9.33 17.24
C SER A 225 -21.73 8.58 16.53
N GLU A 226 -21.98 7.39 16.01
CA GLU A 226 -21.06 6.62 15.16
C GLU A 226 -20.90 7.26 13.78
N ASP A 227 -22.01 7.61 13.11
CA ASP A 227 -21.96 8.26 11.80
C ASP A 227 -21.29 9.65 11.93
N ALA A 228 -21.55 10.34 13.04
CA ALA A 228 -20.87 11.59 13.38
C ALA A 228 -19.37 11.42 13.70
N LEU A 229 -18.95 10.24 14.16
CA LEU A 229 -17.54 9.91 14.34
C LEU A 229 -16.84 9.83 12.99
N VAL A 230 -17.52 9.38 11.93
CA VAL A 230 -16.91 9.40 10.59
C VAL A 230 -16.66 10.82 10.13
N ILE A 231 -17.64 11.72 10.29
CA ILE A 231 -17.46 13.15 10.00
C ILE A 231 -16.30 13.72 10.81
N LEU A 232 -16.21 13.39 12.11
CA LEU A 232 -15.09 13.83 12.95
C LEU A 232 -13.74 13.30 12.43
N SER A 233 -13.68 12.05 11.97
CA SER A 233 -12.46 11.46 11.40
C SER A 233 -12.06 12.20 10.11
N LEU A 234 -12.99 12.47 9.20
CA LEU A 234 -12.71 13.21 7.96
C LEU A 234 -12.20 14.63 8.23
N LEU A 235 -12.77 15.29 9.23
CA LEU A 235 -12.38 16.64 9.65
C LEU A 235 -11.05 16.68 10.42
N GLY A 236 -10.64 15.55 11.01
CA GLY A 236 -9.42 15.37 11.80
C GLY A 236 -9.34 16.15 13.12
N THR A 237 -10.24 17.10 13.42
CA THR A 237 -10.19 17.85 14.68
C THR A 237 -11.57 18.12 15.28
N GLN A 238 -11.66 18.04 16.61
CA GLN A 238 -12.87 18.42 17.37
C GLN A 238 -13.27 19.88 17.13
N LYS A 239 -12.30 20.77 16.90
CA LYS A 239 -12.54 22.19 16.62
C LYS A 239 -13.25 22.38 15.29
N ALA A 240 -12.83 21.65 14.25
CA ALA A 240 -13.51 21.67 12.94
C ALA A 240 -14.93 21.11 13.06
N TYR A 241 -15.13 20.00 13.77
CA TYR A 241 -16.47 19.45 14.02
C TYR A 241 -17.40 20.45 14.73
N ARG A 242 -16.93 21.10 15.82
CA ARG A 242 -17.74 22.11 16.53
C ARG A 242 -18.09 23.30 15.65
N ARG A 243 -17.17 23.72 14.78
CA ARG A 243 -17.41 24.81 13.81
C ARG A 243 -18.47 24.40 12.79
N LEU A 244 -18.34 23.23 12.19
CA LEU A 244 -19.33 22.67 11.27
C LEU A 244 -20.72 22.57 11.92
N LYS A 245 -20.79 22.02 13.13
CA LYS A 245 -22.04 21.95 13.92
C LYS A 245 -22.66 23.33 14.17
N ARG A 246 -21.85 24.35 14.52
CA ARG A 246 -22.33 25.74 14.65
C ARG A 246 -22.83 26.29 13.32
N THR A 247 -22.16 25.99 12.20
CA THR A 247 -22.58 26.43 10.88
C THR A 247 -23.98 25.89 10.53
N PHE A 248 -24.26 24.62 10.80
CA PHE A 248 -25.60 24.05 10.60
C PHE A 248 -26.68 24.77 11.42
N ARG A 249 -26.40 24.98 12.72
CA ARG A 249 -27.32 25.72 13.61
C ARG A 249 -27.58 27.16 13.17
N LEU A 250 -26.62 27.80 12.49
CA LEU A 250 -26.75 29.16 11.98
C LEU A 250 -27.53 29.21 10.66
N ILE A 251 -27.39 28.19 9.81
CA ILE A 251 -28.14 28.11 8.54
C ILE A 251 -29.62 27.86 8.83
N ASN A 252 -29.92 26.99 9.81
CA ASN A 252 -31.28 26.73 10.23
C ASN A 252 -31.27 26.34 11.73
N HIS A 253 -31.86 27.20 12.57
CA HIS A 253 -31.92 27.01 14.02
C HIS A 253 -32.64 25.71 14.43
N GLN A 254 -33.46 25.13 13.55
CA GLN A 254 -34.17 23.86 13.76
C GLN A 254 -33.35 22.63 13.29
N PHE A 255 -32.15 22.82 12.75
CA PHE A 255 -31.33 21.76 12.13
C PHE A 255 -30.09 21.46 12.98
N ASP A 256 -30.27 20.86 14.16
CA ASP A 256 -29.16 20.34 14.98
C ASP A 256 -28.83 18.87 14.62
N VAL A 257 -28.49 18.63 13.36
CA VAL A 257 -28.30 17.27 12.83
C VAL A 257 -27.10 16.57 13.45
N LEU A 258 -26.03 17.29 13.80
CA LEU A 258 -24.84 16.68 14.36
C LEU A 258 -24.99 16.48 15.87
N PRO A 259 -24.71 15.29 16.44
CA PRO A 259 -24.79 15.08 17.89
C PRO A 259 -23.77 15.95 18.65
N PRO A 260 -23.99 16.19 19.96
CA PRO A 260 -23.01 16.86 20.79
C PRO A 260 -21.64 16.16 20.72
N ILE A 261 -20.57 16.92 20.51
CA ILE A 261 -19.21 16.40 20.41
C ILE A 261 -18.79 15.52 21.60
N LYS A 262 -19.38 15.75 22.79
CA LYS A 262 -19.14 14.90 23.97
C LYS A 262 -19.57 13.45 23.74
N LYS A 263 -20.71 13.22 23.07
CA LYS A 263 -21.19 11.86 22.73
C LYS A 263 -20.26 11.19 21.70
N VAL A 264 -19.85 11.93 20.66
CA VAL A 264 -18.90 11.44 19.66
C VAL A 264 -17.54 11.09 20.27
N ILE A 265 -17.04 11.91 21.20
CA ILE A 265 -15.80 11.63 21.93
C ILE A 265 -15.93 10.39 22.83
N ALA A 266 -17.11 10.15 23.42
CA ALA A 266 -17.35 8.96 24.23
C ALA A 266 -17.21 7.69 23.38
N ILE A 267 -17.80 7.66 22.18
CA ILE A 267 -17.65 6.55 21.23
C ILE A 267 -16.20 6.41 20.78
N LYS A 268 -15.53 7.52 20.42
CA LYS A 268 -14.09 7.49 20.10
C LYS A 268 -13.29 6.80 21.23
N ARG A 269 -13.56 7.13 22.49
CA ARG A 269 -12.87 6.54 23.64
C ARG A 269 -13.16 5.05 23.80
N GLN A 270 -14.41 4.65 23.62
CA GLN A 270 -14.81 3.25 23.67
C GLN A 270 -14.12 2.42 22.57
N ILE A 271 -14.05 2.95 21.33
CA ILE A 271 -13.36 2.28 20.23
C ILE A 271 -11.85 2.18 20.50
N CYS A 272 -11.24 3.24 21.04
CA CYS A 272 -9.82 3.24 21.35
C CYS A 272 -9.48 2.61 22.72
N GLU A 273 -10.44 2.06 23.46
CA GLU A 273 -10.20 1.44 24.76
C GLU A 273 -9.21 0.25 24.69
N PRO A 274 -9.31 -0.66 23.70
CA PRO A 274 -8.34 -1.75 23.53
C PRO A 274 -6.95 -1.26 23.08
N LEU A 275 -6.82 0.01 22.72
CA LEU A 275 -5.61 0.56 22.11
C LEU A 275 -4.66 1.08 23.19
N HIS A 276 -3.84 0.18 23.74
CA HIS A 276 -2.76 0.54 24.65
C HIS A 276 -1.41 0.60 23.91
N TYR A 277 -0.76 1.77 23.90
CA TYR A 277 0.60 1.93 23.40
C TYR A 277 1.57 2.24 24.54
N GLN A 278 2.71 1.55 24.52
CA GLN A 278 3.88 1.88 25.31
C GLN A 278 4.86 2.71 24.49
N THR A 279 5.76 3.41 25.18
CA THR A 279 6.75 4.29 24.56
C THR A 279 8.16 3.78 24.84
N VAL A 280 9.03 3.88 23.84
CA VAL A 280 10.48 3.68 23.98
C VAL A 280 11.18 5.00 23.66
N GLU A 281 11.94 5.52 24.60
CA GLU A 281 12.74 6.73 24.40
C GLU A 281 14.17 6.37 24.00
N THR A 282 14.66 7.00 22.93
CA THR A 282 16.05 6.88 22.50
C THR A 282 16.60 8.26 22.14
N PRO A 283 17.92 8.41 21.91
CA PRO A 283 18.49 9.65 21.40
C PRO A 283 17.90 10.11 20.05
N ALA A 284 17.36 9.18 19.25
CA ALA A 284 16.72 9.50 17.96
C ALA A 284 15.26 9.98 18.10
N GLY A 285 14.64 9.79 19.27
CA GLY A 285 13.28 10.23 19.58
C GLY A 285 12.46 9.17 20.30
N VAL A 286 11.15 9.42 20.39
CA VAL A 286 10.19 8.54 21.07
C VAL A 286 9.49 7.65 20.06
N GLY A 287 9.63 6.34 20.22
CA GLY A 287 8.85 5.33 19.49
C GLY A 287 7.65 4.87 20.31
N PHE A 288 6.65 4.33 19.63
CA PHE A 288 5.43 3.77 20.20
C PHE A 288 5.24 2.34 19.68
N PHE A 289 4.82 1.42 20.54
CA PHE A 289 4.42 0.07 20.14
C PHE A 289 3.18 -0.37 20.93
N CYS A 290 2.34 -1.18 20.30
CA CYS A 290 1.11 -1.69 20.91
C CYS A 290 1.45 -2.74 21.97
N ALA A 291 0.93 -2.54 23.17
CA ALA A 291 1.19 -3.39 24.32
C ALA A 291 0.32 -4.64 24.38
N ASP A 292 -0.80 -4.64 23.64
CA ASP A 292 -1.75 -5.75 23.56
C ASP A 292 -2.26 -5.89 22.11
N ILE A 293 -1.42 -6.49 21.26
CA ILE A 293 -1.74 -6.73 19.85
C ILE A 293 -2.94 -7.67 19.73
N GLU A 294 -3.00 -8.73 20.55
CA GLU A 294 -4.06 -9.73 20.50
C GLU A 294 -5.42 -9.10 20.81
N GLY A 295 -5.53 -8.32 21.89
CA GLY A 295 -6.76 -7.63 22.27
C GLY A 295 -7.22 -6.64 21.19
N ALA A 296 -6.29 -5.86 20.62
CA ALA A 296 -6.58 -4.95 19.53
C ALA A 296 -7.08 -5.69 18.27
N LEU A 297 -6.45 -6.80 17.89
CA LEU A 297 -6.84 -7.60 16.74
C LEU A 297 -8.16 -8.34 16.95
N LYS A 298 -8.43 -8.90 18.15
CA LYS A 298 -9.74 -9.49 18.50
C LYS A 298 -10.86 -8.46 18.44
N PHE A 299 -10.60 -7.23 18.90
CA PHE A 299 -11.58 -6.15 18.78
C PHE A 299 -11.90 -5.83 17.32
N ARG A 300 -10.86 -5.71 16.47
CA ARG A 300 -11.04 -5.48 15.03
C ARG A 300 -11.75 -6.65 14.34
N LEU A 301 -11.33 -7.89 14.61
CA LEU A 301 -11.89 -9.10 14.00
C LEU A 301 -13.39 -9.23 14.29
N ARG A 302 -13.81 -8.99 15.54
CA ARG A 302 -15.24 -8.96 15.92
C ARG A 302 -16.01 -7.85 15.21
N SER A 303 -15.39 -6.69 15.03
CA SER A 303 -15.98 -5.57 14.28
C SER A 303 -16.11 -5.87 12.79
N ALA A 304 -15.19 -6.68 12.25
CA ALA A 304 -15.09 -7.07 10.84
C ALA A 304 -15.98 -8.25 10.44
N LYS A 305 -16.66 -8.92 11.40
CA LYS A 305 -17.29 -10.23 11.18
C LYS A 305 -18.17 -10.31 9.93
N ASP A 306 -18.93 -9.25 9.64
CA ASP A 306 -19.85 -9.21 8.50
C ASP A 306 -19.21 -8.62 7.21
N ASN A 307 -17.98 -8.11 7.29
CA ASN A 307 -17.26 -7.43 6.20
C ASN A 307 -15.97 -8.14 5.76
N LEU A 308 -15.66 -9.32 6.31
CA LEU A 308 -14.62 -10.19 5.77
C LEU A 308 -15.16 -10.90 4.52
N LYS A 309 -14.46 -10.76 3.38
CA LYS A 309 -14.90 -11.31 2.08
C LYS A 309 -14.45 -12.75 1.87
N TYR A 310 -13.29 -13.10 2.41
CA TYR A 310 -12.66 -14.39 2.21
C TYR A 310 -12.79 -15.16 3.51
N ILE A 311 -13.21 -16.42 3.40
CA ILE A 311 -13.30 -17.34 4.54
C ILE A 311 -12.21 -18.37 4.32
N ASP A 312 -10.96 -17.99 4.58
CA ASP A 312 -9.95 -19.01 4.89
C ASP A 312 -10.32 -19.57 6.26
N PRO A 313 -10.16 -20.88 6.53
CA PRO A 313 -10.38 -21.39 7.89
C PRO A 313 -9.51 -20.68 8.93
N ASN A 314 -8.37 -20.12 8.52
CA ASN A 314 -7.44 -19.34 9.32
C ASN A 314 -7.66 -17.83 9.13
N VAL A 315 -7.32 -17.03 10.14
CA VAL A 315 -7.24 -15.57 10.01
C VAL A 315 -5.95 -15.21 9.31
N LEU A 316 -6.06 -14.64 8.11
CA LEU A 316 -4.90 -14.23 7.32
C LEU A 316 -4.41 -12.86 7.79
N LEU A 317 -3.22 -12.80 8.38
CA LEU A 317 -2.60 -11.55 8.85
C LEU A 317 -1.32 -11.27 8.07
N LYS A 318 -1.19 -10.05 7.55
CA LYS A 318 0.06 -9.54 6.97
C LYS A 318 0.72 -8.60 7.95
N LEU A 319 1.95 -8.91 8.34
CA LEU A 319 2.86 -7.98 8.98
C LEU A 319 3.69 -7.26 7.90
N SER A 320 3.77 -5.95 7.97
CA SER A 320 4.56 -5.14 7.05
C SER A 320 5.20 -3.96 7.76
N GLY A 321 6.14 -3.31 7.08
CA GLY A 321 6.67 -2.04 7.52
C GLY A 321 7.27 -1.25 6.38
N ASP A 322 7.26 0.08 6.54
CA ASP A 322 7.91 1.00 5.61
C ASP A 322 8.40 2.26 6.35
N PHE A 323 9.58 2.73 5.94
CA PHE A 323 10.13 4.01 6.36
C PHE A 323 9.77 5.11 5.36
N GLY A 324 8.91 6.03 5.82
CA GLY A 324 8.51 7.15 5.00
C GLY A 324 8.07 8.33 5.84
N GLN A 325 8.51 9.52 5.40
CA GLN A 325 8.20 10.80 6.04
C GLN A 325 8.79 10.95 7.45
N GLY A 326 9.99 10.39 7.67
CA GLY A 326 10.70 10.51 8.93
C GLY A 326 10.32 9.45 9.97
N PHE A 327 9.33 8.61 9.70
CA PHE A 327 8.90 7.55 10.61
C PHE A 327 8.84 6.20 9.91
N THR A 328 9.34 5.17 10.58
CA THR A 328 8.99 3.77 10.28
C THR A 328 7.67 3.46 10.94
N LYS A 329 6.79 2.77 10.22
CA LYS A 329 5.52 2.27 10.74
C LYS A 329 5.51 0.77 10.51
N ILE A 330 5.33 0.00 11.56
CA ILE A 330 5.10 -1.46 11.49
C ILE A 330 3.59 -1.66 11.56
N THR A 331 3.03 -2.30 10.55
CA THR A 331 1.59 -2.44 10.32
C THR A 331 1.18 -3.90 10.31
N ILE A 332 -0.02 -4.19 10.80
CA ILE A 332 -0.71 -5.48 10.68
C ILE A 332 -2.01 -5.24 9.92
N SER A 333 -2.32 -6.08 8.93
CA SER A 333 -3.52 -5.96 8.11
C SER A 333 -4.19 -7.32 7.89
N PHE A 334 -5.52 -7.33 7.78
CA PHE A 334 -6.27 -8.55 7.47
C PHE A 334 -6.26 -8.80 5.96
N GLY A 335 -5.80 -9.98 5.53
CA GLY A 335 -5.91 -10.39 4.12
C GLY A 335 -7.35 -10.61 3.67
N GLU A 336 -8.21 -10.99 4.62
CA GLU A 336 -9.63 -11.25 4.38
C GLU A 336 -10.49 -9.98 4.33
N ALA A 337 -9.90 -8.82 4.64
CA ALA A 337 -10.62 -7.55 4.63
C ALA A 337 -11.20 -7.27 3.25
N GLN A 338 -12.34 -6.58 3.22
CA GLN A 338 -13.00 -6.20 1.99
C GLN A 338 -12.12 -5.37 1.02
N ARG A 339 -11.21 -4.59 1.61
CA ARG A 339 -10.25 -3.72 0.92
C ARG A 339 -8.87 -3.92 1.52
N PRO A 340 -8.19 -5.04 1.22
CA PRO A 340 -7.04 -5.46 1.98
C PRO A 340 -5.84 -4.51 1.79
N ASN A 341 -5.75 -3.85 0.63
CA ASN A 341 -4.74 -2.82 0.33
C ASN A 341 -5.17 -1.39 0.69
N SER A 342 -6.24 -1.19 1.47
CA SER A 342 -6.62 0.13 1.95
C SER A 342 -5.70 0.58 3.08
N PRO A 343 -5.28 1.85 3.14
CA PRO A 343 -4.58 2.36 4.33
C PRO A 343 -5.45 2.24 5.58
N ALA A 344 -6.78 2.18 5.46
CA ALA A 344 -7.68 1.93 6.58
C ALA A 344 -7.69 0.46 7.05
N ASN A 345 -7.06 -0.48 6.35
CA ASN A 345 -6.88 -1.85 6.85
C ASN A 345 -5.61 -2.00 7.71
N ASN A 346 -4.67 -1.06 7.57
CA ASN A 346 -3.39 -1.10 8.26
C ASN A 346 -3.55 -0.65 9.72
N PHE A 347 -3.50 -1.60 10.64
CA PHE A 347 -3.34 -1.33 12.07
C PHE A 347 -1.87 -1.06 12.36
N VAL A 348 -1.55 0.12 12.90
CA VAL A 348 -0.16 0.51 13.18
C VAL A 348 0.27 -0.09 14.51
N ALA A 349 0.93 -1.24 14.47
CA ALA A 349 1.39 -1.93 15.68
C ALA A 349 2.58 -1.21 16.33
N ALA A 350 3.45 -0.56 15.55
CA ALA A 350 4.49 0.30 16.08
C ALA A 350 4.82 1.48 15.13
N VAL A 351 5.32 2.58 15.68
CA VAL A 351 5.81 3.75 14.94
C VAL A 351 6.98 4.39 15.65
N PHE A 352 8.06 4.71 14.91
CA PHE A 352 9.25 5.33 15.50
C PHE A 352 10.02 6.22 14.50
N PRO A 353 10.72 7.27 14.98
CA PRO A 353 11.36 8.29 14.16
C PRO A 353 12.75 7.89 13.63
N ALA A 354 12.91 6.64 13.21
CA ALA A 354 14.16 6.13 12.65
C ALA A 354 13.88 5.27 11.42
N LYS A 355 14.92 4.99 10.63
CA LYS A 355 14.82 4.03 9.51
C LYS A 355 14.45 2.64 10.03
N ASP A 356 13.82 1.85 9.17
CA ASP A 356 13.42 0.45 9.36
C ASP A 356 14.61 -0.53 9.35
N SER A 357 15.77 -0.10 9.85
CA SER A 357 16.91 -0.99 10.00
C SER A 357 16.65 -2.01 11.10
N ARG A 358 17.28 -3.18 10.98
CA ARG A 358 17.19 -4.24 11.99
C ARG A 358 17.49 -3.74 13.40
N ALA A 359 18.56 -2.97 13.58
CA ALA A 359 18.93 -2.41 14.89
C ALA A 359 17.83 -1.50 15.47
N ASN A 360 17.21 -0.66 14.66
CA ASN A 360 16.13 0.21 15.12
C ASN A 360 14.87 -0.61 15.44
N MET A 361 14.55 -1.61 14.63
CA MET A 361 13.40 -2.50 14.89
C MET A 361 13.56 -3.32 16.18
N GLU A 362 14.77 -3.74 16.53
CA GLU A 362 15.06 -4.38 17.83
C GLU A 362 14.85 -3.41 18.98
N VAL A 363 15.38 -2.19 18.87
CA VAL A 363 15.30 -1.16 19.94
C VAL A 363 13.86 -0.69 20.14
N TYR A 364 13.15 -0.34 19.07
CA TYR A 364 11.80 0.24 19.15
C TYR A 364 10.68 -0.80 19.18
N GLY A 365 10.97 -2.05 18.79
CA GLY A 365 9.97 -3.12 18.77
C GLY A 365 9.51 -3.52 20.16
N GLY A 366 10.33 -3.38 21.21
CA GLY A 366 9.94 -3.78 22.57
C GLY A 366 9.44 -5.22 22.61
N THR A 367 8.26 -5.45 23.20
CA THR A 367 7.62 -6.77 23.27
C THR A 367 6.80 -7.13 22.02
N LEU A 368 6.79 -6.28 20.98
CA LEU A 368 6.01 -6.48 19.75
C LEU A 368 6.29 -7.85 19.10
N TRP A 369 7.57 -8.20 18.96
CA TRP A 369 8.00 -9.41 18.27
C TRP A 369 7.61 -10.68 19.03
N GLU A 370 7.70 -10.63 20.36
CA GLU A 370 7.25 -11.72 21.23
C GLU A 370 5.74 -11.91 21.14
N GLN A 371 4.96 -10.82 21.23
CA GLN A 371 3.50 -10.86 21.08
C GLN A 371 3.07 -11.45 19.74
N ILE A 372 3.71 -11.05 18.64
CA ILE A 372 3.42 -11.61 17.30
C ILE A 372 3.78 -13.09 17.23
N GLY A 373 4.96 -13.47 17.76
CA GLY A 373 5.43 -14.85 17.76
C GLY A 373 4.57 -15.81 18.58
N GLN A 374 3.90 -15.31 19.62
CA GLN A 374 2.99 -16.09 20.48
C GLN A 374 1.53 -16.10 19.96
N LEU A 375 1.19 -15.28 18.97
CA LEU A 375 -0.18 -15.17 18.48
C LEU A 375 -0.51 -16.28 17.46
N GLU A 376 -0.95 -17.42 17.99
CA GLU A 376 -1.31 -18.61 17.20
C GLU A 376 -2.78 -18.63 16.75
N SER A 377 -3.68 -17.96 17.48
CA SER A 377 -5.11 -17.94 17.17
C SER A 377 -5.80 -16.63 17.57
N LEU A 378 -6.89 -16.29 16.87
CA LEU A 378 -7.78 -15.17 17.16
C LEU A 378 -9.23 -15.66 17.14
N ASP A 379 -9.94 -15.49 18.26
CA ASP A 379 -11.33 -15.95 18.44
C ASP A 379 -11.57 -17.41 17.99
N GLY A 380 -10.63 -18.30 18.33
CA GLY A 380 -10.69 -19.73 18.02
C GLY A 380 -10.27 -20.12 16.58
N ARG A 381 -10.00 -19.15 15.71
CA ARG A 381 -9.44 -19.39 14.37
C ARG A 381 -7.92 -19.29 14.44
N ARG A 382 -7.19 -20.24 13.83
CA ARG A 382 -5.73 -20.16 13.75
C ARG A 382 -5.29 -18.93 12.97
N VAL A 383 -4.17 -18.33 13.32
CA VAL A 383 -3.58 -17.20 12.59
C VAL A 383 -2.57 -17.74 11.58
N LYS A 384 -2.69 -17.28 10.33
CA LYS A 384 -1.69 -17.52 9.29
C LYS A 384 -0.99 -16.20 8.98
N TRP A 385 0.25 -16.08 9.46
CA TRP A 385 1.09 -14.91 9.25
C TRP A 385 1.73 -14.89 7.86
N PHE A 386 1.73 -13.72 7.26
CA PHE A 386 2.48 -13.35 6.07
C PHE A 386 3.40 -12.17 6.40
N LEU A 387 4.58 -12.17 5.82
CA LEU A 387 5.54 -11.06 5.92
C LEU A 387 5.55 -10.29 4.59
N GLY A 388 5.13 -9.03 4.61
CA GLY A 388 5.29 -8.10 3.50
C GLY A 388 6.10 -6.88 3.92
N GLY A 389 6.12 -5.86 3.08
CA GLY A 389 6.95 -4.67 3.25
C GLY A 389 8.07 -4.66 2.22
N ASP A 390 8.70 -3.49 2.07
CA ASP A 390 9.71 -3.37 1.03
C ASP A 390 10.85 -4.38 1.29
N VAL A 391 11.62 -4.68 0.25
CA VAL A 391 12.66 -5.72 0.35
C VAL A 391 13.68 -5.41 1.47
N SER A 392 13.88 -4.13 1.81
CA SER A 392 14.77 -3.70 2.91
C SER A 392 14.19 -4.05 4.27
N PHE A 393 12.91 -3.78 4.50
CA PHE A 393 12.18 -4.18 5.69
C PHE A 393 12.21 -5.70 5.86
N VAL A 394 11.88 -6.45 4.80
CA VAL A 394 11.89 -7.92 4.81
C VAL A 394 13.28 -8.45 5.18
N TRP A 395 14.36 -7.90 4.60
CA TRP A 395 15.73 -8.26 4.98
C TRP A 395 15.99 -8.06 6.48
N GLY A 396 15.53 -6.94 7.04
CA GLY A 396 15.64 -6.67 8.46
C GLY A 396 14.94 -7.73 9.32
N ILE A 397 13.69 -8.07 8.99
CA ILE A 397 12.91 -9.07 9.73
C ILE A 397 13.58 -10.45 9.68
N VAL A 398 14.02 -10.90 8.50
CA VAL A 398 14.64 -12.24 8.34
C VAL A 398 16.13 -12.28 8.72
N GLY A 399 16.72 -11.15 9.14
CA GLY A 399 18.12 -11.08 9.58
C GLY A 399 19.15 -11.11 8.45
N HIS A 400 18.74 -10.78 7.22
CA HIS A 400 19.57 -10.72 6.04
C HIS A 400 20.30 -9.36 5.92
N CYS A 401 21.56 -9.36 5.46
CA CYS A 401 22.40 -8.16 5.39
C CYS A 401 22.12 -7.22 4.20
N GLY A 402 21.20 -7.63 3.32
CA GLY A 402 20.74 -6.87 2.16
C GLY A 402 21.51 -7.15 0.87
N SER A 403 20.89 -6.90 -0.29
CA SER A 403 21.41 -7.35 -1.59
C SER A 403 22.78 -6.81 -1.98
N ALA A 404 23.21 -5.67 -1.43
CA ALA A 404 24.48 -5.05 -1.79
C ALA A 404 25.68 -5.74 -1.14
N ARG A 405 25.49 -6.40 0.00
CA ARG A 405 26.58 -6.90 0.86
C ARG A 405 26.83 -8.39 0.74
N THR A 406 25.97 -9.12 0.04
CA THR A 406 26.04 -10.58 -0.09
C THR A 406 26.04 -11.01 -1.56
N SER A 407 26.60 -12.19 -1.82
CA SER A 407 26.40 -12.92 -3.06
C SER A 407 25.00 -13.54 -3.16
N PHE A 408 24.19 -13.55 -2.09
CA PHE A 408 22.86 -14.18 -2.05
C PHE A 408 21.75 -13.15 -1.88
N PRO A 409 21.37 -12.37 -2.92
CA PRO A 409 20.61 -11.15 -2.70
C PRO A 409 19.11 -11.35 -2.43
N SER A 410 18.59 -12.58 -2.60
CA SER A 410 17.18 -12.91 -2.36
C SER A 410 16.91 -13.09 -0.86
N PRO A 411 15.90 -12.40 -0.28
CA PRO A 411 15.43 -12.71 1.07
C PRO A 411 14.75 -14.07 1.17
N VAL A 412 14.30 -14.67 0.05
CA VAL A 412 13.40 -15.83 0.04
C VAL A 412 14.16 -17.15 -0.17
N CYS A 413 15.20 -17.14 -1.02
CA CYS A 413 15.90 -18.35 -1.44
C CYS A 413 17.42 -18.22 -1.34
N THR A 414 18.10 -19.36 -1.52
CA THR A 414 19.55 -19.49 -1.40
C THR A 414 20.31 -19.26 -2.71
N CYS A 415 19.69 -18.69 -3.74
CA CYS A 415 20.36 -18.39 -5.01
C CYS A 415 21.49 -17.37 -4.83
N SER A 416 22.64 -17.71 -5.38
CA SER A 416 23.72 -16.73 -5.56
C SER A 416 23.39 -15.75 -6.69
N ARG A 417 24.12 -14.64 -6.75
CA ARG A 417 23.92 -13.55 -7.70
C ARG A 417 24.11 -14.02 -9.14
N ASP A 418 25.01 -14.98 -9.35
CA ASP A 418 25.32 -15.52 -10.66
C ASP A 418 24.28 -16.56 -11.12
N GLN A 419 23.43 -17.03 -10.19
CA GLN A 419 22.40 -18.05 -10.40
C GLN A 419 20.97 -17.47 -10.27
N LEU A 420 20.80 -16.15 -10.27
CA LEU A 420 19.48 -15.54 -10.04
C LEU A 420 18.41 -15.86 -11.09
N LEU A 421 18.81 -16.34 -12.26
CA LEU A 421 17.89 -16.77 -13.32
C LEU A 421 17.87 -18.29 -13.49
N ASP A 422 18.53 -19.03 -12.60
CA ASP A 422 18.60 -20.48 -12.62
C ASP A 422 17.64 -21.05 -11.57
N GLU A 423 16.47 -21.49 -12.02
CA GLU A 423 15.39 -21.97 -11.15
C GLU A 423 15.75 -23.26 -10.44
N ASP A 424 16.45 -24.16 -11.12
CA ASP A 424 16.85 -25.47 -10.59
C ASP A 424 17.82 -25.34 -9.41
N MET A 425 18.51 -24.20 -9.33
CA MET A 425 19.46 -23.88 -8.26
C MET A 425 18.83 -23.10 -7.09
N CYS A 426 17.56 -22.68 -7.20
CA CYS A 426 16.88 -21.91 -6.16
C CYS A 426 16.11 -22.81 -5.20
N ARG A 427 16.58 -22.87 -3.95
CA ARG A 427 15.86 -23.50 -2.85
C ARG A 427 15.36 -22.44 -1.89
N LEU A 428 14.08 -22.54 -1.50
CA LEU A 428 13.52 -21.71 -0.42
C LEU A 428 14.36 -21.88 0.84
N ARG A 429 14.61 -20.79 1.53
CA ARG A 429 15.30 -20.84 2.84
C ARG A 429 14.39 -21.51 3.85
N SER A 430 14.98 -22.25 4.79
CA SER A 430 14.26 -22.67 5.99
C SER A 430 14.58 -21.73 7.15
N VAL A 431 13.64 -21.60 8.09
CA VAL A 431 13.86 -20.85 9.34
C VAL A 431 15.03 -21.44 10.10
N THR A 432 15.06 -22.76 10.26
CA THR A 432 16.11 -23.47 11.00
C THR A 432 17.50 -23.20 10.45
N GLU A 433 17.70 -23.29 9.12
CA GLU A 433 18.97 -22.98 8.48
C GLU A 433 19.34 -21.50 8.67
N THR A 434 18.37 -20.60 8.59
CA THR A 434 18.59 -19.16 8.79
C THR A 434 19.07 -18.88 10.22
N VAL A 435 18.44 -19.49 11.23
CA VAL A 435 18.87 -19.39 12.63
C VAL A 435 20.28 -19.93 12.82
N GLN A 436 20.58 -21.10 12.24
CA GLN A 436 21.90 -21.72 12.34
C GLN A 436 22.98 -20.83 11.72
N GLN A 437 22.73 -20.25 10.53
CA GLN A 437 23.66 -19.33 9.88
C GLN A 437 23.89 -18.06 10.69
N ALA A 438 22.84 -17.50 11.30
CA ALA A 438 22.98 -16.36 12.18
C ALA A 438 23.89 -16.67 13.38
N GLN A 439 23.70 -17.82 14.02
CA GLN A 439 24.54 -18.28 15.14
C GLN A 439 25.99 -18.48 14.70
N GLN A 440 26.22 -19.08 13.52
CA GLN A 440 27.56 -19.24 12.96
C GLN A 440 28.25 -17.90 12.71
N PHE A 441 27.50 -16.92 12.16
CA PHE A 441 28.00 -15.56 11.96
C PHE A 441 28.38 -14.92 13.30
N GLU A 442 27.49 -14.96 14.30
CA GLU A 442 27.73 -14.42 15.64
C GLU A 442 28.95 -15.06 16.33
N GLN A 443 29.10 -16.39 16.23
CA GLN A 443 30.26 -17.12 16.75
C GLN A 443 31.57 -16.75 16.03
N ALA A 444 31.53 -16.48 14.72
CA ALA A 444 32.70 -16.01 13.98
C ALA A 444 33.12 -14.61 14.47
N ILE A 445 32.17 -13.70 14.70
CA ILE A 445 32.43 -12.38 15.27
C ILE A 445 33.03 -12.51 16.69
N GLN A 446 32.47 -13.38 17.54
CA GLN A 446 32.98 -13.63 18.89
C GLN A 446 34.40 -14.20 18.92
N ARG A 447 34.79 -14.97 17.89
CA ARG A 447 36.17 -15.44 17.69
C ARG A 447 37.13 -14.38 17.14
N GLY A 448 36.67 -13.14 16.96
CA GLY A 448 37.47 -12.03 16.46
C GLY A 448 37.62 -12.00 14.94
N GLU A 449 36.83 -12.78 14.19
CA GLU A 449 36.80 -12.64 12.74
C GLU A 449 36.18 -11.29 12.33
N SER A 450 36.71 -10.68 11.28
CA SER A 450 36.09 -9.46 10.73
C SER A 450 34.71 -9.77 10.15
N ALA A 451 33.79 -8.80 10.19
CA ALA A 451 32.45 -8.98 9.64
C ALA A 451 32.45 -9.41 8.17
N THR A 452 33.41 -8.92 7.37
CA THR A 452 33.58 -9.33 5.97
C THR A 452 34.00 -10.79 5.86
N LYS A 453 34.93 -11.26 6.71
CA LYS A 453 35.38 -12.65 6.73
C LYS A 453 34.25 -13.58 7.20
N ALA A 454 33.57 -13.22 8.28
CA ALA A 454 32.41 -13.93 8.81
C ALA A 454 31.25 -13.98 7.81
N LEU A 455 31.02 -12.91 7.04
CA LEU A 455 29.97 -12.89 6.02
C LEU A 455 30.32 -13.73 4.80
N ARG A 456 31.61 -13.85 4.45
CA ARG A 456 32.06 -14.74 3.36
C ARG A 456 31.93 -16.21 3.76
N SER A 457 32.09 -16.54 5.05
CA SER A 457 31.87 -17.89 5.56
C SER A 457 30.39 -18.22 5.79
N ALA A 458 29.55 -17.22 6.10
CA ALA A 458 28.09 -17.37 6.16
C ALA A 458 27.51 -17.53 4.75
N THR A 459 27.12 -18.75 4.38
CA THR A 459 26.79 -19.16 2.99
C THR A 459 25.46 -18.62 2.45
N MET A 460 24.92 -17.55 3.02
CA MET A 460 23.53 -17.15 2.78
C MET A 460 23.21 -15.66 3.03
N GLY A 461 24.19 -14.83 3.40
CA GLY A 461 23.95 -13.41 3.69
C GLY A 461 23.16 -13.12 4.98
N ILE A 462 23.00 -14.12 5.85
CA ILE A 462 22.32 -14.00 7.14
C ILE A 462 23.34 -13.59 8.20
N VAL A 463 23.02 -12.53 8.94
CA VAL A 463 23.92 -11.92 9.94
C VAL A 463 23.30 -11.82 11.32
N LYS A 464 22.00 -12.08 11.44
CA LYS A 464 21.24 -12.04 12.69
C LYS A 464 20.11 -13.06 12.65
N THR A 465 19.71 -13.52 13.82
CA THR A 465 18.54 -14.39 13.98
C THR A 465 17.27 -13.66 13.50
N PRO A 466 16.35 -14.28 12.75
CA PRO A 466 15.09 -13.63 12.36
C PRO A 466 14.34 -13.05 13.57
N LEU A 467 13.70 -11.88 13.42
CA LEU A 467 12.83 -11.33 14.48
C LEU A 467 11.59 -12.20 14.69
N LEU A 468 11.16 -12.90 13.65
CA LEU A 468 9.94 -13.70 13.64
C LEU A 468 10.23 -15.07 13.00
N PRO A 469 10.83 -16.01 13.75
CA PRO A 469 11.08 -17.36 13.25
C PRO A 469 9.79 -18.15 12.97
N ALA A 470 8.62 -17.68 13.43
CA ALA A 470 7.34 -18.32 13.16
C ALA A 470 6.82 -18.14 11.73
N ILE A 471 7.43 -17.27 10.91
CA ILE A 471 7.01 -17.01 9.54
C ILE A 471 7.92 -17.78 8.57
N ASP A 472 7.35 -18.77 7.90
CA ASP A 472 8.01 -19.51 6.83
C ASP A 472 8.32 -18.62 5.62
N PHE A 473 9.42 -18.89 4.92
CA PHE A 473 9.87 -18.08 3.77
C PHE A 473 8.91 -18.16 2.57
N ASP A 474 8.10 -19.20 2.49
CA ASP A 474 7.03 -19.32 1.50
C ASP A 474 5.86 -18.34 1.74
N ARG A 475 5.76 -17.74 2.94
CA ARG A 475 4.77 -16.73 3.33
C ARG A 475 5.32 -15.30 3.29
N ILE A 476 6.47 -15.09 2.66
CA ILE A 476 6.96 -13.75 2.33
C ILE A 476 6.22 -13.25 1.08
N VAL A 477 5.44 -12.18 1.24
CA VAL A 477 4.71 -11.53 0.15
C VAL A 477 5.70 -10.83 -0.77
N LEU A 478 5.66 -11.16 -2.05
CA LEU A 478 6.65 -10.73 -3.05
C LEU A 478 6.44 -9.28 -3.57
N ALA A 479 5.81 -8.42 -2.77
CA ALA A 479 5.60 -6.99 -3.01
C ALA A 479 5.39 -6.59 -4.49
N PRO A 480 4.35 -7.11 -5.20
CA PRO A 480 4.20 -6.90 -6.64
C PRO A 480 4.34 -5.44 -7.06
N PHE A 481 3.75 -4.51 -6.30
CA PHE A 481 3.89 -3.08 -6.54
C PHE A 481 5.35 -2.63 -6.72
N HIS A 482 6.22 -2.99 -5.78
CA HIS A 482 7.63 -2.60 -5.83
C HIS A 482 8.43 -3.39 -6.86
N VAL A 483 8.06 -4.64 -7.15
CA VAL A 483 8.69 -5.44 -8.21
C VAL A 483 8.45 -4.79 -9.58
N PHE A 484 7.19 -4.57 -9.96
CA PHE A 484 6.84 -3.94 -11.23
C PHE A 484 7.35 -2.49 -11.32
N GLN A 485 7.23 -1.70 -10.25
CA GLN A 485 7.78 -0.34 -10.24
C GLN A 485 9.30 -0.36 -10.43
N GLY A 486 10.01 -1.27 -9.77
CA GLY A 486 11.48 -1.37 -9.86
C GLY A 486 11.97 -1.80 -11.24
N LEU A 487 11.36 -2.85 -11.80
CA LEU A 487 11.72 -3.37 -13.12
C LEU A 487 11.29 -2.42 -14.24
N GLY A 488 10.07 -1.89 -14.15
CA GLY A 488 9.58 -0.89 -15.09
C GLY A 488 10.46 0.37 -15.13
N ASN A 489 10.86 0.92 -13.98
CA ASN A 489 11.80 2.04 -13.94
C ASN A 489 13.15 1.69 -14.57
N ALA A 490 13.68 0.48 -14.33
CA ALA A 490 14.96 0.09 -14.91
C ALA A 490 14.89 -0.02 -16.44
N LEU A 491 13.83 -0.63 -16.97
CA LEU A 491 13.58 -0.76 -18.40
C LEU A 491 13.33 0.60 -19.05
N VAL A 492 12.50 1.47 -18.46
CA VAL A 492 12.23 2.80 -19.01
C VAL A 492 13.49 3.68 -19.01
N ARG A 493 14.32 3.62 -17.95
CA ARG A 493 15.60 4.35 -17.95
C ARG A 493 16.54 3.87 -19.05
N GLU A 494 16.60 2.55 -19.28
CA GLU A 494 17.40 1.99 -20.37
C GLU A 494 16.83 2.41 -21.72
N LEU A 495 15.50 2.39 -21.90
CA LEU A 495 14.83 2.88 -23.11
C LEU A 495 15.22 4.35 -23.37
N GLU A 496 15.06 5.22 -22.38
CA GLU A 496 15.37 6.65 -22.52
C GLU A 496 16.86 6.90 -22.77
N ARG A 497 17.75 6.06 -22.25
CA ARG A 497 19.19 6.13 -22.53
C ARG A 497 19.47 5.83 -24.00
N GLN A 498 18.79 4.84 -24.57
CA GLN A 498 18.95 4.41 -25.96
C GLN A 498 18.26 5.35 -26.94
N THR A 499 17.16 5.98 -26.52
CA THR A 499 16.35 6.89 -27.34
C THR A 499 16.59 8.36 -26.98
N ALA A 500 17.71 8.70 -26.34
CA ALA A 500 17.96 10.06 -25.84
C ALA A 500 17.91 11.14 -26.94
N CYS A 501 18.11 10.75 -28.21
CA CYS A 501 18.00 11.62 -29.37
C CYS A 501 16.61 11.60 -30.04
N GLU A 502 15.72 10.67 -29.66
CA GLU A 502 14.39 10.52 -30.26
C GLU A 502 13.34 11.32 -29.45
N THR A 503 12.86 12.42 -30.02
CA THR A 503 11.85 13.28 -29.38
C THR A 503 10.47 12.60 -29.32
N THR A 504 10.21 11.64 -30.19
CA THR A 504 8.94 10.90 -30.32
C THR A 504 8.60 10.09 -29.08
N VAL A 505 9.55 9.32 -28.52
CA VAL A 505 9.34 8.54 -27.28
C VAL A 505 9.04 9.48 -26.11
N GLN A 506 9.77 10.58 -26.00
CA GLN A 506 9.54 11.58 -24.95
C GLN A 506 8.22 12.33 -25.11
N GLN A 507 7.76 12.55 -26.35
CA GLN A 507 6.44 13.10 -26.64
C GLN A 507 5.34 12.09 -26.30
N PHE A 508 5.52 10.82 -26.64
CA PHE A 508 4.60 9.74 -26.30
C PHE A 508 4.44 9.60 -24.78
N LEU A 509 5.54 9.48 -24.03
CA LEU A 509 5.52 9.42 -22.57
C LEU A 509 4.79 10.63 -21.97
N ARG A 510 5.00 11.84 -22.51
CA ARG A 510 4.24 13.04 -22.10
C ARG A 510 2.76 12.96 -22.43
N SER A 511 2.40 12.45 -23.62
CA SER A 511 1.01 12.30 -24.07
C SER A 511 0.18 11.38 -23.18
N ILE A 512 0.80 10.34 -22.62
CA ILE A 512 0.15 9.41 -21.69
C ILE A 512 0.16 9.93 -20.24
N GLY A 513 0.65 11.15 -20.03
CA GLY A 513 0.79 11.78 -18.73
C GLY A 513 1.88 11.15 -17.85
N ALA A 514 2.86 10.46 -18.44
CA ALA A 514 3.99 9.93 -17.69
C ALA A 514 4.90 11.08 -17.24
N ARG A 515 4.99 11.26 -15.93
CA ARG A 515 5.81 12.30 -15.30
C ARG A 515 6.74 11.66 -14.27
N ARG A 516 8.01 12.05 -14.32
CA ARG A 516 8.99 11.76 -13.26
C ARG A 516 8.68 12.59 -12.02
N GLU A 517 8.96 12.04 -10.86
CA GLU A 517 8.92 12.81 -9.62
C GLU A 517 10.05 13.85 -9.59
N LYS A 518 9.69 15.09 -9.25
CA LYS A 518 10.65 16.20 -9.15
C LYS A 518 11.67 16.03 -8.02
N PHE A 519 11.33 15.27 -6.97
CA PHE A 519 12.05 15.26 -5.70
C PHE A 519 12.73 13.93 -5.35
N ARG A 520 12.24 12.78 -5.83
CA ARG A 520 12.85 11.46 -5.58
C ARG A 520 13.52 10.95 -6.85
N LYS A 521 14.87 10.94 -6.88
CA LYS A 521 15.74 10.23 -7.85
C LYS A 521 15.42 10.41 -9.35
N LYS A 522 14.52 11.33 -9.70
CA LYS A 522 13.89 11.49 -11.02
C LYS A 522 13.18 10.21 -11.50
N ASP A 523 12.64 9.39 -10.60
CA ASP A 523 11.96 8.16 -10.99
C ASP A 523 10.48 8.33 -11.30
N TYR A 524 9.92 7.34 -11.98
CA TYR A 524 8.49 7.23 -12.21
C TYR A 524 7.80 6.56 -11.01
N THR A 525 6.64 7.10 -10.64
CA THR A 525 5.78 6.50 -9.61
C THR A 525 5.18 5.18 -10.09
N GLY A 526 4.68 4.34 -9.18
CA GLY A 526 3.98 3.11 -9.56
C GLY A 526 2.81 3.36 -10.52
N ASN A 527 2.03 4.42 -10.30
CA ASN A 527 0.94 4.82 -11.21
C ASN A 527 1.44 5.20 -12.60
N THR A 528 2.56 5.93 -12.68
CA THR A 528 3.15 6.28 -13.99
C THR A 528 3.71 5.03 -14.68
N ILE A 529 4.42 4.17 -13.96
CA ILE A 529 4.93 2.91 -14.51
C ILE A 529 3.78 2.06 -15.04
N ARG A 530 2.67 1.91 -14.29
CA ARG A 530 1.49 1.18 -14.77
C ARG A 530 0.96 1.73 -16.10
N LYS A 531 0.86 3.06 -16.25
CA LYS A 531 0.45 3.69 -17.51
C LYS A 531 1.40 3.38 -18.66
N ILE A 532 2.71 3.41 -18.40
CA ILE A 532 3.73 3.06 -19.40
C ILE A 532 3.61 1.59 -19.79
N LEU A 533 3.48 0.67 -18.82
CA LEU A 533 3.34 -0.77 -19.06
C LEU A 533 2.13 -1.06 -19.95
N LEU A 534 0.96 -0.51 -19.63
CA LEU A 534 -0.28 -0.73 -20.38
C LEU A 534 -0.21 -0.24 -21.84
N ARG A 535 0.67 0.71 -22.14
CA ARG A 535 0.82 1.31 -23.48
C ARG A 535 2.17 1.02 -24.12
N ALA A 536 2.92 0.06 -23.59
CA ALA A 536 4.29 -0.22 -24.05
C ALA A 536 4.35 -0.70 -25.50
N ALA A 537 3.38 -1.49 -25.93
CA ALA A 537 3.29 -1.99 -27.30
C ALA A 537 3.12 -0.87 -28.34
N GLU A 538 2.43 0.22 -27.97
CA GLU A 538 2.23 1.39 -28.85
C GLU A 538 3.51 2.17 -29.13
N MET A 539 4.55 2.00 -28.29
CA MET A 539 5.84 2.63 -28.51
C MET A 539 6.69 1.91 -29.56
N VAL A 540 6.45 0.62 -29.82
CA VAL A 540 7.28 -0.19 -30.72
C VAL A 540 7.40 0.40 -32.14
N PRO A 541 6.31 0.87 -32.78
CA PRO A 541 6.40 1.50 -34.11
C PRO A 541 7.14 2.84 -34.13
N LEU A 542 7.34 3.48 -32.97
CA LEU A 542 8.01 4.78 -32.86
C LEU A 542 9.54 4.65 -32.83
N LEU A 543 10.06 3.43 -32.72
CA LEU A 543 11.46 3.14 -32.44
C LEU A 543 12.19 2.68 -33.70
N THR A 544 13.35 3.27 -33.95
CA THR A 544 14.13 3.00 -35.16
C THR A 544 15.04 1.78 -35.03
N THR A 545 15.48 1.46 -33.81
CA THR A 545 16.45 0.39 -33.53
C THR A 545 15.82 -0.78 -32.79
N GLU A 546 16.36 -1.98 -32.98
CA GLU A 546 15.81 -3.21 -32.42
C GLU A 546 15.86 -3.25 -30.89
N TRP A 547 16.95 -2.77 -30.27
CA TRP A 547 17.09 -2.88 -28.81
C TRP A 547 16.00 -2.10 -28.02
N PRO A 548 15.71 -0.82 -28.31
CA PRO A 548 14.54 -0.13 -27.77
C PRO A 548 13.21 -0.86 -27.97
N LYS A 549 13.00 -1.50 -29.14
CA LYS A 549 11.80 -2.32 -29.38
C LYS A 549 11.76 -3.51 -28.44
N THR A 550 12.87 -4.22 -28.25
CA THR A 550 13.02 -5.31 -27.27
C THR A 550 12.68 -4.85 -25.85
N ILE A 551 13.09 -3.63 -25.46
CA ILE A 551 12.73 -3.07 -24.14
C ILE A 551 11.22 -2.83 -24.03
N CYS A 552 10.57 -2.29 -25.08
CA CYS A 552 9.13 -2.08 -25.08
C CYS A 552 8.35 -3.41 -25.06
N MET A 553 8.85 -4.45 -25.72
CA MET A 553 8.29 -5.80 -25.61
C MET A 553 8.41 -6.35 -24.18
N ALA A 554 9.56 -6.16 -23.52
CA ALA A 554 9.72 -6.55 -22.11
C ALA A 554 8.74 -5.82 -21.19
N LEU A 555 8.53 -4.51 -21.41
CA LEU A 555 7.52 -3.73 -20.69
C LEU A 555 6.09 -4.27 -20.95
N ALA A 556 5.79 -4.70 -22.17
CA ALA A 556 4.50 -5.32 -22.50
C ALA A 556 4.30 -6.68 -21.82
N TYR A 557 5.34 -7.51 -21.72
CA TYR A 557 5.29 -8.75 -20.92
C TYR A 557 5.02 -8.46 -19.45
N LEU A 558 5.73 -7.50 -18.87
CA LEU A 558 5.49 -7.06 -17.48
C LEU A 558 4.04 -6.57 -17.28
N ALA A 559 3.44 -5.91 -18.27
CA ALA A 559 2.05 -5.48 -18.20
C ALA A 559 1.06 -6.66 -18.10
N LYS A 560 1.28 -7.71 -18.91
CA LYS A 560 0.48 -8.94 -18.88
C LYS A 560 0.60 -9.64 -17.53
N ILE A 561 1.81 -9.80 -17.01
CA ILE A 561 2.06 -10.44 -15.70
C ILE A 561 1.48 -9.58 -14.57
N GLN A 562 1.61 -8.25 -14.64
CA GLN A 562 1.05 -7.33 -13.63
C GLN A 562 -0.48 -7.44 -13.51
N ALA A 563 -1.19 -7.84 -14.56
CA ALA A 563 -2.65 -8.00 -14.53
C ALA A 563 -3.12 -9.00 -13.47
N PHE A 564 -2.29 -9.98 -13.10
CA PHE A 564 -2.56 -10.97 -12.05
C PHE A 564 -2.30 -10.44 -10.63
N SER A 565 -1.70 -9.26 -10.47
CA SER A 565 -1.49 -8.61 -9.16
C SER A 565 -2.72 -7.83 -8.69
N LYS A 566 -3.89 -8.44 -8.89
CA LYS A 566 -5.20 -7.92 -8.50
C LYS A 566 -5.46 -8.17 -7.01
N VAL A 567 -6.34 -7.34 -6.44
CA VAL A 567 -6.70 -7.36 -5.01
C VAL A 567 -7.79 -8.42 -4.74
N GLN A 568 -7.58 -9.62 -5.26
CA GLN A 568 -8.48 -10.75 -5.12
C GLN A 568 -7.71 -12.06 -5.30
N PRO A 569 -8.21 -13.20 -4.77
CA PRO A 569 -7.68 -14.50 -5.06
C PRO A 569 -7.61 -14.77 -6.56
N LEU A 570 -6.59 -15.52 -6.95
CA LEU A 570 -6.40 -16.07 -8.28
C LEU A 570 -7.12 -17.42 -8.36
N LEU A 571 -7.93 -17.57 -9.40
CA LEU A 571 -8.49 -18.86 -9.74
C LEU A 571 -7.39 -19.78 -10.28
N PRO A 572 -7.53 -21.12 -10.19
CA PRO A 572 -6.55 -22.06 -10.74
C PRO A 572 -6.18 -21.79 -12.21
N ARG A 573 -7.18 -21.47 -13.04
CA ARG A 573 -6.96 -21.07 -14.45
C ARG A 573 -6.08 -19.83 -14.59
N GLU A 574 -6.24 -18.85 -13.70
CA GLU A 574 -5.48 -17.60 -13.73
C GLU A 574 -4.04 -17.83 -13.26
N VAL A 575 -3.82 -18.79 -12.35
CA VAL A 575 -2.48 -19.23 -11.98
C VAL A 575 -1.78 -19.91 -13.17
N ALA A 576 -2.50 -20.74 -13.94
CA ALA A 576 -1.95 -21.35 -15.15
C ALA A 576 -1.62 -20.30 -16.24
N GLU A 577 -2.52 -19.35 -16.49
CA GLU A 577 -2.26 -18.24 -17.43
C GLU A 577 -1.07 -17.35 -16.99
N LEU A 578 -0.94 -17.12 -15.67
CA LEU A 578 0.22 -16.42 -15.12
C LEU A 578 1.52 -17.20 -15.38
N GLU A 579 1.51 -18.52 -15.21
CA GLU A 579 2.64 -19.41 -15.49
C GLU A 579 3.03 -19.35 -16.97
N ASP A 580 2.07 -19.48 -17.88
CA ASP A 580 2.29 -19.34 -19.32
C ASP A 580 2.93 -17.98 -19.68
N HIS A 581 2.40 -16.88 -19.12
CA HIS A 581 2.96 -15.56 -19.35
C HIS A 581 4.37 -15.39 -18.76
N MET A 582 4.64 -16.03 -17.63
CA MET A 582 5.95 -16.01 -17.01
C MET A 582 6.98 -16.79 -17.85
N ASP A 583 6.62 -17.98 -18.32
CA ASP A 583 7.51 -18.83 -19.12
C ASP A 583 7.83 -18.20 -20.47
N ASN A 584 6.83 -17.58 -21.11
CA ASN A 584 7.07 -16.77 -22.32
C ASN A 584 8.03 -15.60 -22.05
N PHE A 585 7.91 -14.95 -20.89
CA PHE A 585 8.80 -13.84 -20.54
C PHE A 585 10.22 -14.33 -20.21
N LYS A 586 10.36 -15.47 -19.53
CA LYS A 586 11.66 -16.13 -19.27
C LYS A 586 12.35 -16.49 -20.59
N ALA A 587 11.65 -17.17 -21.50
CA ALA A 587 12.17 -17.51 -22.82
C ALA A 587 12.64 -16.26 -23.56
N PHE A 588 11.82 -15.20 -23.56
CA PHE A 588 12.20 -13.91 -24.15
C PHE A 588 13.47 -13.31 -23.52
N ILE A 589 13.67 -13.41 -22.20
CA ILE A 589 14.90 -12.92 -21.55
C ILE A 589 16.11 -13.77 -21.94
N VAL A 590 15.95 -15.09 -22.01
CA VAL A 590 17.03 -16.03 -22.40
C VAL A 590 17.48 -15.78 -23.83
N ASP A 591 16.55 -15.54 -24.74
CA ASP A 591 16.82 -15.28 -26.16
C ASP A 591 17.45 -13.91 -26.42
N GLN A 592 17.46 -13.01 -25.42
CA GLN A 592 17.92 -11.63 -25.54
C GLN A 592 19.10 -11.35 -24.58
N PRO A 593 20.36 -11.55 -25.00
CA PRO A 593 21.53 -11.43 -24.12
C PRO A 593 21.64 -10.08 -23.39
N GLN A 594 21.29 -8.99 -24.07
CA GLN A 594 21.28 -7.64 -23.47
C GLN A 594 20.21 -7.51 -22.38
N MET A 595 19.04 -8.14 -22.56
CA MET A 595 17.97 -8.18 -21.55
C MET A 595 18.38 -9.04 -20.36
N ARG A 596 18.98 -10.22 -20.62
CA ARG A 596 19.55 -11.07 -19.59
C ARG A 596 20.56 -10.31 -18.74
N LEU A 597 21.50 -9.59 -19.36
CA LEU A 597 22.49 -8.77 -18.63
C LEU A 597 21.83 -7.65 -17.81
N LEU A 598 20.81 -6.99 -18.37
CA LEU A 598 20.11 -5.91 -17.69
C LEU A 598 19.37 -6.39 -16.43
N LEU A 599 18.75 -7.58 -16.50
CA LEU A 599 17.85 -8.08 -15.47
C LEU A 599 18.50 -9.08 -14.50
N SER A 600 19.51 -9.85 -14.92
CA SER A 600 20.10 -10.95 -14.13
C SER A 600 20.65 -10.51 -12.77
N GLN A 601 21.12 -9.27 -12.65
CA GLN A 601 21.67 -8.74 -11.41
C GLN A 601 20.61 -8.10 -10.49
N LYS A 602 19.33 -8.09 -10.88
CA LYS A 602 18.27 -7.42 -10.14
C LYS A 602 17.53 -8.42 -9.26
N PRO A 603 17.56 -8.26 -7.92
CA PRO A 603 16.81 -9.15 -7.02
C PRO A 603 15.31 -9.17 -7.33
N LYS A 604 14.74 -8.03 -7.75
CA LYS A 604 13.33 -7.95 -8.17
C LYS A 604 13.02 -8.76 -9.43
N ALA A 605 13.98 -8.93 -10.35
CA ALA A 605 13.79 -9.77 -11.52
C ALA A 605 13.77 -11.25 -11.11
N HIS A 606 14.70 -11.65 -10.22
CA HIS A 606 14.70 -12.98 -9.62
C HIS A 606 13.40 -13.29 -8.87
N LEU A 607 12.92 -12.39 -8.00
CA LEU A 607 11.64 -12.56 -7.31
C LEU A 607 10.48 -12.73 -8.31
N LEU A 608 10.49 -11.96 -9.41
CA LEU A 608 9.46 -12.07 -10.44
C LEU A 608 9.49 -13.43 -11.13
N LEU A 609 10.65 -13.82 -11.67
CA LEU A 609 10.79 -14.96 -12.56
C LEU A 609 10.75 -16.29 -11.81
N VAL A 610 11.31 -16.34 -10.59
CA VAL A 610 11.49 -17.60 -9.85
C VAL A 610 10.40 -17.82 -8.81
N HIS A 611 9.91 -16.76 -8.17
CA HIS A 611 9.08 -16.91 -6.96
C HIS A 611 7.60 -16.59 -7.13
N PHE A 612 7.19 -15.77 -8.11
CA PHE A 612 5.76 -15.42 -8.22
C PHE A 612 4.86 -16.60 -8.55
N VAL A 613 5.24 -17.46 -9.50
CA VAL A 613 4.39 -18.61 -9.87
C VAL A 613 4.27 -19.60 -8.71
N PRO A 614 5.36 -20.05 -8.04
CA PRO A 614 5.24 -20.88 -6.85
C PRO A 614 4.39 -20.26 -5.74
N PHE A 615 4.58 -18.96 -5.46
CA PHE A 615 3.79 -18.25 -4.46
C PHE A 615 2.30 -18.20 -4.83
N ALA A 616 1.98 -17.87 -6.08
CA ALA A 616 0.60 -17.81 -6.58
C ALA A 616 -0.06 -19.19 -6.58
N ARG A 617 0.68 -20.26 -6.90
CA ARG A 617 0.18 -21.64 -6.84
C ARG A 617 -0.15 -22.06 -5.42
N GLN A 618 0.70 -21.68 -4.46
CA GLN A 618 0.53 -22.10 -3.07
C GLN A 618 -0.54 -21.29 -2.32
N HIS A 619 -0.57 -19.97 -2.52
CA HIS A 619 -1.44 -19.08 -1.73
C HIS A 619 -2.62 -18.54 -2.51
N HIS A 620 -2.70 -18.80 -3.82
CA HIS A 620 -3.78 -18.35 -4.69
C HIS A 620 -3.99 -16.83 -4.67
N PHE A 621 -2.93 -16.04 -4.51
CA PHE A 621 -2.97 -14.59 -4.71
C PHE A 621 -1.59 -14.02 -5.03
N LEU A 622 -1.58 -12.80 -5.58
CA LEU A 622 -0.38 -11.98 -5.71
C LEU A 622 -0.58 -10.59 -5.08
N GLY A 623 -1.65 -9.89 -5.49
CA GLY A 623 -1.91 -8.51 -5.09
C GLY A 623 -2.80 -8.34 -3.85
N LEU A 624 -3.30 -9.42 -3.25
CA LEU A 624 -4.25 -9.36 -2.14
C LEU A 624 -3.64 -8.72 -0.88
N MET A 625 -2.36 -8.99 -0.62
CA MET A 625 -1.61 -8.52 0.55
C MET A 625 -0.46 -7.57 0.17
N ASP A 626 -0.64 -6.80 -0.90
CA ASP A 626 0.39 -5.90 -1.43
C ASP A 626 0.65 -4.70 -0.50
N GLU A 627 1.71 -3.94 -0.76
CA GLU A 627 2.17 -2.81 0.07
C GLU A 627 1.52 -1.47 -0.25
N GLN A 628 0.55 -1.45 -1.18
CA GLN A 628 -0.11 -0.21 -1.58
C GLN A 628 -0.82 0.49 -0.41
N GLY A 629 -1.36 -0.28 0.54
CA GLY A 629 -1.95 0.26 1.77
C GLY A 629 -0.91 0.98 2.64
N ASP A 630 0.31 0.46 2.69
CA ASP A 630 1.43 1.01 3.46
C ASP A 630 1.91 2.33 2.82
N GLU A 631 2.13 2.36 1.49
CA GLU A 631 2.49 3.61 0.79
C GLU A 631 1.39 4.69 0.94
N ALA A 632 0.12 4.29 0.85
CA ALA A 632 -1.02 5.19 1.05
C ALA A 632 -1.09 5.73 2.50
N LEU A 633 -0.72 4.91 3.49
CA LEU A 633 -0.68 5.30 4.90
C LEU A 633 0.30 6.45 5.14
N HIS A 634 1.43 6.52 4.42
CA HIS A 634 2.31 7.69 4.52
C HIS A 634 1.57 8.98 4.16
N SER A 635 0.78 8.99 3.09
CA SER A 635 0.03 10.19 2.70
C SER A 635 -1.01 10.60 3.74
N VAL A 636 -1.66 9.62 4.39
CA VAL A 636 -2.56 9.84 5.53
C VAL A 636 -1.78 10.44 6.70
N TRP A 637 -0.65 9.85 7.06
CA TRP A 637 0.18 10.26 8.19
C TRP A 637 0.64 11.72 8.07
N ARG A 638 1.18 12.13 6.90
CA ARG A 638 1.57 13.52 6.61
C ARG A 638 0.44 14.50 6.83
N ARG A 639 -0.76 14.13 6.38
CA ARG A 639 -1.94 15.00 6.47
C ARG A 639 -2.29 15.23 7.92
N LEU A 640 -2.32 14.17 8.72
CA LEU A 640 -2.58 14.23 10.15
C LEU A 640 -1.52 15.02 10.90
N GLU A 641 -0.25 14.84 10.53
CA GLU A 641 0.87 15.61 11.06
C GLU A 641 0.63 17.12 10.86
N GLN A 642 0.24 17.52 9.64
CA GLN A 642 -0.08 18.93 9.35
C GLN A 642 -1.29 19.46 10.12
N LEU A 643 -2.32 18.63 10.34
CA LEU A 643 -3.51 18.99 11.12
C LEU A 643 -3.19 19.22 12.60
N TRP A 644 -2.23 18.48 13.14
CA TRP A 644 -1.87 18.51 14.56
C TRP A 644 -0.47 19.07 14.82
N LYS A 645 0.12 19.78 13.85
CA LYS A 645 1.48 20.37 13.94
C LYS A 645 1.71 21.34 15.11
N THR A 646 0.63 21.77 15.77
CA THR A 646 0.70 22.64 16.95
C THR A 646 0.71 21.85 18.26
N MET A 647 0.56 20.53 18.21
CA MET A 647 0.66 19.64 19.35
C MET A 647 2.11 19.21 19.54
N PRO A 648 2.55 18.91 20.78
CA PRO A 648 3.84 18.26 21.02
C PRO A 648 3.93 16.90 20.29
N ASP A 649 5.11 16.53 19.79
CA ASP A 649 5.32 15.36 18.93
C ASP A 649 4.74 14.06 19.52
N VAL A 650 4.97 13.78 20.81
CA VAL A 650 4.42 12.60 21.50
C VAL A 650 2.88 12.59 21.49
N ALA A 651 2.25 13.74 21.76
CA ALA A 651 0.80 13.87 21.75
C ALA A 651 0.23 13.81 20.32
N GLN A 652 0.97 14.35 19.34
CA GLN A 652 0.63 14.30 17.93
C GLN A 652 0.61 12.85 17.42
N ILE A 653 1.68 12.08 17.67
CA ILE A 653 1.78 10.67 17.27
C ILE A 653 0.68 9.84 17.92
N ARG A 654 0.40 10.05 19.21
CA ARG A 654 -0.73 9.37 19.89
C ARG A 654 -2.06 9.67 19.20
N GLN A 655 -2.32 10.91 18.81
CA GLN A 655 -3.54 11.25 18.07
C GLN A 655 -3.58 10.62 16.67
N GLN A 656 -2.44 10.45 16.00
CA GLN A 656 -2.33 9.72 14.73
C GLN A 656 -2.67 8.24 14.88
N LEU A 657 -2.14 7.59 15.91
CA LEU A 657 -2.43 6.19 16.22
C LEU A 657 -3.92 5.97 16.54
N GLU A 658 -4.50 6.79 17.43
CA GLU A 658 -5.93 6.73 17.74
C GLU A 658 -6.80 6.93 16.50
N HIS A 659 -6.45 7.91 15.66
CA HIS A 659 -7.18 8.20 14.43
C HIS A 659 -7.11 7.04 13.43
N GLN A 660 -5.93 6.45 13.28
CA GLN A 660 -5.74 5.31 12.39
C GLN A 660 -6.53 4.09 12.89
N PHE A 661 -6.57 3.84 14.20
CA PHE A 661 -7.39 2.77 14.77
C PHE A 661 -8.90 2.99 14.57
N ILE A 662 -9.36 4.24 14.65
CA ILE A 662 -10.76 4.58 14.31
C ILE A 662 -11.03 4.29 12.83
N HIS A 663 -10.11 4.63 11.93
CA HIS A 663 -10.26 4.30 10.51
C HIS A 663 -10.30 2.79 10.27
N ASN A 664 -9.50 2.01 11.02
CA ASN A 664 -9.59 0.56 11.01
C ASN A 664 -10.99 0.09 11.39
N TRP A 665 -11.51 0.53 12.55
CA TRP A 665 -12.85 0.17 13.00
C TRP A 665 -13.95 0.59 12.02
N LEU A 666 -13.82 1.76 11.37
CA LEU A 666 -14.78 2.23 10.37
C LEU A 666 -14.79 1.38 9.09
N LEU A 667 -13.62 0.90 8.66
CA LEU A 667 -13.53 -0.06 7.57
C LEU A 667 -14.13 -1.41 8.00
N ASP A 668 -13.70 -1.91 9.16
CA ASP A 668 -14.10 -3.21 9.70
C ASP A 668 -15.63 -3.28 9.91
N SER A 669 -16.25 -2.21 10.40
CA SER A 669 -17.72 -2.12 10.59
C SER A 669 -18.52 -1.83 9.31
N GLY A 670 -17.87 -1.68 8.15
CA GLY A 670 -18.53 -1.38 6.87
C GLY A 670 -19.02 0.06 6.73
N LYS A 671 -18.84 0.89 7.76
CA LYS A 671 -19.24 2.30 7.78
C LYS A 671 -18.47 3.15 6.77
N LEU A 672 -17.22 2.80 6.47
CA LEU A 672 -16.43 3.50 5.47
C LEU A 672 -16.88 3.18 4.04
N GLU A 673 -17.34 1.96 3.80
CA GLU A 673 -17.78 1.50 2.48
C GLU A 673 -19.08 2.15 2.03
N GLU A 674 -20.08 2.21 2.91
CA GLU A 674 -21.36 2.85 2.61
C GLU A 674 -21.15 4.29 2.09
N MET A 675 -20.12 4.95 2.60
CA MET A 675 -19.74 6.32 2.22
C MET A 675 -18.98 6.39 0.90
N GLU A 676 -18.03 5.48 0.67
CA GLU A 676 -17.25 5.48 -0.58
C GLU A 676 -18.02 4.92 -1.78
N LEU A 677 -18.89 3.91 -1.61
CA LEU A 677 -19.73 3.39 -2.70
C LEU A 677 -20.67 4.48 -3.23
N ARG A 678 -21.29 5.24 -2.32
CA ARG A 678 -22.15 6.39 -2.67
C ARG A 678 -21.37 7.56 -3.25
N ARG A 679 -20.08 7.72 -2.90
CA ARG A 679 -19.18 8.67 -3.59
C ARG A 679 -19.01 8.28 -5.06
N MET A 680 -18.76 7.01 -5.36
CA MET A 680 -18.63 6.54 -6.75
C MET A 680 -19.95 6.71 -7.52
N GLU A 681 -21.10 6.45 -6.90
CA GLU A 681 -22.42 6.71 -7.50
C GLU A 681 -22.64 8.21 -7.79
N THR A 682 -22.26 9.10 -6.87
CA THR A 682 -22.40 10.55 -7.04
C THR A 682 -21.41 11.14 -8.05
N GLU A 683 -20.17 10.63 -8.11
CA GLU A 683 -19.17 11.01 -9.11
C GLU A 683 -19.58 10.52 -10.51
N SER A 684 -20.08 9.28 -10.65
CA SER A 684 -20.60 8.75 -11.92
C SER A 684 -21.79 9.55 -12.46
N THR A 685 -22.69 10.05 -11.59
CA THR A 685 -23.78 10.93 -12.02
C THR A 685 -23.34 12.35 -12.37
N ALA A 686 -22.21 12.82 -11.82
CA ALA A 686 -21.68 14.15 -12.10
C ALA A 686 -20.90 14.19 -13.42
N GLU A 687 -20.12 13.14 -13.71
CA GLU A 687 -19.40 13.00 -14.99
C GLU A 687 -20.38 12.90 -16.18
N LEU A 688 -21.53 12.24 -16.01
CA LEU A 688 -22.60 12.21 -17.03
C LEU A 688 -23.35 13.54 -17.22
N GLY A 689 -23.19 14.49 -16.30
CA GLY A 689 -23.84 15.81 -16.34
C GLY A 689 -22.93 16.94 -16.83
N GLU A 690 -21.63 16.85 -16.54
CA GLU A 690 -20.62 17.85 -16.98
C GLU A 690 -20.32 17.71 -18.48
N ASP A 691 -20.29 16.49 -19.04
CA ASP A 691 -20.13 16.26 -20.49
C ASP A 691 -21.31 16.77 -21.35
N ARG A 692 -22.40 17.25 -20.74
CA ARG A 692 -23.59 17.74 -21.45
C ARG A 692 -23.75 19.26 -21.45
N MET A 693 -22.98 19.99 -20.64
CA MET A 693 -23.07 21.45 -20.57
C MET A 693 -21.99 22.16 -21.37
N ASP A 694 -20.84 21.52 -21.61
CA ASP A 694 -19.76 22.16 -22.39
C ASP A 694 -20.03 22.16 -23.91
N ASP A 695 -20.90 21.27 -24.42
CA ASP A 695 -21.26 21.22 -25.86
C ASP A 695 -22.42 22.18 -26.24
N GLU A 696 -23.22 22.65 -25.27
CA GLU A 696 -24.33 23.59 -25.56
C GLU A 696 -23.92 25.07 -25.47
N GLU A 697 -22.84 25.42 -24.76
CA GLU A 697 -22.35 26.82 -24.70
C GLU A 697 -21.53 27.24 -25.93
N ASP A 698 -20.87 26.31 -26.63
CA ASP A 698 -20.12 26.63 -27.87
C ASP A 698 -21.02 26.68 -29.13
N CYS A 699 -22.22 26.10 -29.11
CA CYS A 699 -23.15 26.16 -30.27
C CYS A 699 -23.93 27.48 -30.39
N PHE A 700 -23.93 28.35 -29.37
CA PHE A 700 -24.63 29.64 -29.42
C PHE A 700 -23.71 30.84 -29.73
N ALA A 701 -22.41 30.63 -29.89
CA ALA A 701 -21.44 31.70 -30.16
C ALA A 701 -21.19 32.00 -31.65
N GLU A 702 -21.70 31.18 -32.59
CA GLU A 702 -21.52 31.38 -34.05
C GLU A 702 -22.78 31.87 -34.79
N ALA A 703 -23.80 32.32 -34.08
CA ALA A 703 -24.96 32.99 -34.68
C ALA A 703 -25.15 34.40 -34.08
N GLY A 704 -24.28 35.33 -34.50
CA GLY A 704 -24.34 36.75 -34.14
C GLY A 704 -23.52 37.63 -35.07
#